data_AF-A0A954VRB1-F1
#
_entry.id   AF-A0A954VRB1-F1
#
_cell.length_a   1.000
_cell.length_b   1.000
_cell.length_c   1.000
_cell.angle_alpha   90.00
_cell.angle_beta   90.00
_cell.angle_gamma   90.00
#
_symmetry.space_group_name_H-M   'P 1'
#
loop_
_entity.id
_entity.type
_entity.pdbx_description
1 polymer ?
#
loop_
_entity_poly.entity_id
_entity_poly.type
_entity_poly.pdbx_seq_one_letter_code
_entity_poly.pdbx_strand_id
1 'polypeptide(L)'
;MSFSRQGSHELDTQGTIEASFAFLENCIGQFAAVAPAKDPQQILELLPDTDAISRRLILIELIKFDLESAAKQGHPRELNFYWPQVGAELPQDLIPLDLVLVELHFRREAGEKLHLTSYRRRFPDLAKALEKWQSNERTKVFSGTTGFVPELPVGSQVDDFEILKELGKGAFARVYLARQESMHRLVALKATLHGSNEPQALSALDHPHIVRVYDQREIFNPRCILLYMQFLPGGTLADVVQLVRQTEPNQRSGKLILDSINAQLLSASQSVPEQSPTREQLASMPWAQAVAWIGVQLAEGLGYANEKGVLHRDIKPANTLLSAEAIAKLADFNVSAHGYSGRTSVAAYFGGSLAYMSPEQLRAAHPGDDFSAEQLDGRSDVYSLGILLWELWQGRRPWAIDALAGSWTEAVELQQSIRQRPFELESPSRTASEKVLEKVIKNMLAFESERRTRSGFEAAARLRLAFYPELAQRFEPESGTLAARLLSVPPLFLAAVVIFVPNVAASVFNYFYNRGRVIADFAQIEPELPADFETVANWVNGIVFPVGALLFFLVMLPVAGVLRKAREGKAIASKDVDRLWSLGLRSTLIGATLWCISGLVFAVVLGSKYPEFDAQDGVHFVLSLVLCGGVAWVYPYFGMTLLALLLYYPKVISGGMVDESFDRRCLQLKKRNIGYFLSAAAIPLTAIGALVYRQDLPRNLILAGAIVAAVGLLASFLAFMQLEEALRQFSQILSKPKQLKSRFP
;
A
#
# COMPACT_ATOMS: atom_id res chain seq x y z
N MET A 1 -54.11 -5.39 -22.71
CA MET A 1 -53.26 -5.75 -21.55
C MET A 1 -51.83 -5.86 -22.05
N SER A 2 -51.05 -4.81 -21.80
CA SER A 2 -49.70 -4.58 -22.33
C SER A 2 -48.66 -5.34 -21.51
N PHE A 3 -47.90 -6.20 -22.17
CA PHE A 3 -46.61 -6.70 -21.67
C PHE A 3 -45.54 -5.64 -21.95
N SER A 4 -45.07 -4.97 -20.91
CA SER A 4 -43.93 -4.04 -20.98
C SER A 4 -42.62 -4.83 -21.02
N ARG A 5 -41.99 -4.87 -22.20
CA ARG A 5 -40.55 -5.05 -22.33
C ARG A 5 -39.86 -3.83 -21.71
N GLN A 6 -39.27 -3.98 -20.54
CA GLN A 6 -38.21 -3.10 -20.05
C GLN A 6 -36.99 -3.98 -19.80
N GLY A 7 -36.22 -4.16 -20.86
CA GLY A 7 -34.86 -4.67 -20.84
C GLY A 7 -34.06 -3.82 -21.84
N SER A 8 -32.76 -3.67 -21.57
CA SER A 8 -31.71 -3.06 -22.40
C SER A 8 -31.81 -1.56 -22.70
N HIS A 9 -31.26 -0.74 -21.80
CA HIS A 9 -30.64 0.56 -22.14
C HIS A 9 -29.40 0.85 -21.25
N GLU A 10 -28.67 -0.19 -20.82
CA GLU A 10 -27.23 -0.03 -20.62
C GLU A 10 -26.62 -0.06 -22.03
N LEU A 11 -26.66 1.10 -22.70
CA LEU A 11 -26.04 1.28 -23.99
C LEU A 11 -24.52 1.13 -23.82
N ASP A 12 -23.98 0.31 -24.71
CA ASP A 12 -22.59 -0.05 -24.95
C ASP A 12 -21.69 1.19 -25.17
N THR A 13 -21.47 1.97 -24.12
CA THR A 13 -20.59 3.14 -24.10
C THR A 13 -19.14 2.73 -24.34
N GLN A 14 -18.78 1.50 -23.95
CA GLN A 14 -17.43 0.97 -24.12
C GLN A 14 -17.15 0.56 -25.57
N GLY A 15 -18.11 -0.11 -26.25
CA GLY A 15 -18.03 -0.37 -27.70
C GLY A 15 -18.08 0.90 -28.53
N THR A 16 -18.82 1.93 -28.10
CA THR A 16 -18.82 3.25 -28.74
C THR A 16 -17.45 3.94 -28.66
N ILE A 17 -16.75 3.84 -27.52
CA ILE A 17 -15.41 4.43 -27.32
C ILE A 17 -14.35 3.71 -28.17
N GLU A 18 -14.36 2.37 -28.20
CA GLU A 18 -13.43 1.56 -29.00
C GLU A 18 -13.63 1.79 -30.50
N ALA A 19 -14.88 1.89 -30.96
CA ALA A 19 -15.20 2.25 -32.33
C ALA A 19 -14.66 3.65 -32.68
N SER A 20 -14.88 4.65 -31.82
CA SER A 20 -14.39 6.02 -32.05
C SER A 20 -12.85 6.11 -32.11
N PHE A 21 -12.13 5.27 -31.36
CA PHE A 21 -10.67 5.17 -31.49
C PHE A 21 -10.22 4.60 -32.85
N ALA A 22 -10.84 3.50 -33.28
CA ALA A 22 -10.54 2.87 -34.56
C ALA A 22 -10.88 3.80 -35.73
N PHE A 23 -11.98 4.53 -35.64
CA PHE A 23 -12.33 5.57 -36.60
C PHE A 23 -11.26 6.66 -36.64
N LEU A 24 -10.86 7.21 -35.50
CA LEU A 24 -9.84 8.25 -35.46
C LEU A 24 -8.51 7.78 -36.07
N GLU A 25 -8.00 6.58 -35.71
CA GLU A 25 -6.76 6.05 -36.28
C GLU A 25 -6.85 5.94 -37.81
N ASN A 26 -7.99 5.47 -38.32
CA ASN A 26 -8.24 5.36 -39.74
C ASN A 26 -8.29 6.74 -40.41
N CYS A 27 -9.02 7.69 -39.83
CA CYS A 27 -9.12 9.07 -40.33
C CYS A 27 -7.75 9.76 -40.36
N ILE A 28 -6.95 9.65 -39.29
CA ILE A 28 -5.59 10.22 -39.25
C ILE A 28 -4.69 9.51 -40.27
N GLY A 29 -4.77 8.18 -40.38
CA GLY A 29 -4.01 7.39 -41.36
C GLY A 29 -4.27 7.83 -42.80
N GLN A 30 -5.54 8.01 -43.16
CA GLN A 30 -5.94 8.51 -44.47
C GLN A 30 -5.53 9.97 -44.68
N PHE A 31 -5.70 10.80 -43.65
CA PHE A 31 -5.39 12.23 -43.73
C PHE A 31 -3.88 12.51 -43.82
N ALA A 32 -3.05 11.69 -43.18
CA ALA A 32 -1.61 11.88 -43.15
C ALA A 32 -0.93 11.88 -44.52
N ALA A 33 -1.54 11.23 -45.52
CA ALA A 33 -1.04 11.23 -46.90
C ALA A 33 -1.34 12.53 -47.66
N VAL A 34 -2.36 13.29 -47.24
CA VAL A 34 -2.85 14.49 -47.92
C VAL A 34 -2.65 15.78 -47.12
N ALA A 35 -2.25 15.68 -45.86
CA ALA A 35 -1.99 16.82 -44.99
C ALA A 35 -0.75 17.62 -45.44
N PRO A 36 -0.76 18.97 -45.31
CA PRO A 36 -1.87 19.79 -44.83
C PRO A 36 -2.96 19.97 -45.89
N ALA A 37 -4.23 19.97 -45.46
CA ALA A 37 -5.42 20.10 -46.28
C ALA A 37 -5.37 21.38 -47.13
N LYS A 38 -5.69 21.31 -48.41
CA LYS A 38 -5.84 22.53 -49.24
C LYS A 38 -7.17 23.24 -48.97
N ASP A 39 -8.17 22.47 -48.57
CA ASP A 39 -9.55 22.90 -48.35
C ASP A 39 -10.09 22.20 -47.09
N PRO A 40 -10.64 22.90 -46.08
CA PRO A 40 -11.16 22.26 -44.86
C PRO A 40 -12.23 21.19 -45.12
N GLN A 41 -12.87 21.20 -46.28
CA GLN A 41 -13.83 20.18 -46.71
C GLN A 41 -13.20 18.79 -46.79
N GLN A 42 -11.90 18.70 -47.09
CA GLN A 42 -11.13 17.45 -47.07
C GLN A 42 -11.09 16.81 -45.68
N ILE A 43 -11.19 17.60 -44.61
CA ILE A 43 -11.24 17.11 -43.23
C ILE A 43 -12.65 16.57 -42.91
N LEU A 44 -13.70 17.26 -43.41
CA LEU A 44 -15.09 16.85 -43.19
C LEU A 44 -15.45 15.57 -43.94
N GLU A 45 -14.92 15.38 -45.14
CA GLU A 45 -15.11 14.17 -45.95
C GLU A 45 -14.53 12.91 -45.30
N LEU A 46 -13.59 13.07 -44.37
CA LEU A 46 -12.97 11.97 -43.61
C LEU A 46 -13.73 11.64 -42.32
N LEU A 47 -14.70 12.45 -41.90
CA LEU A 47 -15.42 12.21 -40.66
C LEU A 47 -16.37 11.01 -40.81
N PRO A 48 -16.35 10.05 -39.87
CA PRO A 48 -17.22 8.89 -39.93
C PRO A 48 -18.67 9.26 -39.60
N ASP A 49 -19.62 8.51 -40.15
CA ASP A 49 -21.05 8.65 -39.82
C ASP A 49 -21.36 8.06 -38.43
N THR A 50 -20.95 8.78 -37.38
CA THR A 50 -21.17 8.44 -35.96
C THR A 50 -21.99 9.51 -35.24
N ASP A 51 -22.17 9.37 -33.93
CA ASP A 51 -22.79 10.42 -33.10
C ASP A 51 -22.01 11.75 -33.16
N ALA A 52 -22.73 12.86 -32.91
CA ALA A 52 -22.19 14.21 -33.02
C ALA A 52 -21.00 14.49 -32.09
N ILE A 53 -20.92 13.83 -30.92
CA ILE A 53 -19.83 14.03 -29.97
C ILE A 53 -18.56 13.36 -30.50
N SER A 54 -18.65 12.10 -30.93
CA SER A 54 -17.54 11.39 -31.56
C SER A 54 -17.06 12.08 -32.83
N ARG A 55 -17.98 12.57 -33.68
CA ARG A 55 -17.64 13.36 -34.89
C ARG A 55 -16.86 14.61 -34.55
N ARG A 56 -17.32 15.39 -33.56
CA ARG A 56 -16.63 16.61 -33.13
C ARG A 56 -15.24 16.33 -32.58
N LEU A 57 -15.09 15.27 -31.80
CA LEU A 57 -13.80 14.89 -31.23
C LEU A 57 -12.81 14.50 -32.32
N ILE A 58 -13.22 13.69 -33.29
CA ILE A 58 -12.39 13.33 -34.45
C ILE A 58 -12.02 14.58 -35.26
N LEU A 59 -12.97 15.49 -35.49
CA LEU A 59 -12.75 16.75 -36.19
C LEU A 59 -11.69 17.63 -35.50
N ILE A 60 -11.79 17.83 -34.18
CA ILE A 60 -10.82 18.61 -33.40
C ILE A 60 -9.39 18.07 -33.61
N GLU A 61 -9.25 16.75 -33.67
CA GLU A 61 -7.96 16.08 -33.75
C GLU A 61 -7.36 16.11 -35.15
N LEU A 62 -8.19 15.97 -36.18
CA LEU A 62 -7.78 16.20 -37.57
C LEU A 62 -7.32 17.65 -37.79
N ILE A 63 -8.00 18.63 -37.18
CA ILE A 63 -7.58 20.04 -37.24
C ILE A 63 -6.23 20.23 -36.53
N LYS A 64 -6.02 19.64 -35.34
CA LYS A 64 -4.72 19.70 -34.65
C LYS A 64 -3.59 19.08 -35.48
N PHE A 65 -3.87 17.95 -36.16
CA PHE A 65 -2.92 17.30 -37.05
C PHE A 65 -2.59 18.18 -38.28
N ASP A 66 -3.60 18.84 -38.85
CA ASP A 66 -3.42 19.76 -39.97
C ASP A 66 -2.58 20.98 -39.58
N LEU A 67 -2.87 21.58 -38.43
CA LEU A 67 -2.12 22.72 -37.87
C LEU A 67 -0.62 22.40 -37.73
N GLU A 68 -0.28 21.23 -37.22
CA GLU A 68 1.12 20.80 -37.16
C GLU A 68 1.72 20.58 -38.54
N SER A 69 1.02 19.84 -39.39
CA SER A 69 1.53 19.50 -40.73
C SER A 69 1.83 20.76 -41.53
N ALA A 70 0.95 21.76 -41.43
CA ALA A 70 1.14 23.07 -42.03
C ALA A 70 2.33 23.82 -41.41
N ALA A 71 2.48 23.79 -40.08
CA ALA A 71 3.60 24.41 -39.38
C ALA A 71 4.96 23.78 -39.73
N LYS A 72 5.04 22.45 -39.82
CA LYS A 72 6.24 21.71 -40.27
C LYS A 72 6.65 22.06 -41.70
N GLN A 73 5.69 22.41 -42.55
CA GLN A 73 5.93 22.88 -43.90
C GLN A 73 6.24 24.39 -43.99
N GLY A 74 6.36 25.08 -42.85
CA GLY A 74 6.69 26.51 -42.78
C GLY A 74 5.49 27.44 -43.01
N HIS A 75 4.26 26.92 -42.95
CA HIS A 75 3.03 27.67 -43.19
C HIS A 75 2.05 27.45 -42.02
N PRO A 76 2.32 28.01 -40.81
CA PRO A 76 1.40 27.87 -39.68
C PRO A 76 0.03 28.50 -40.02
N ARG A 77 -1.05 27.85 -39.58
CA ARG A 77 -2.44 28.25 -39.93
C ARG A 77 -3.17 28.83 -38.73
N GLU A 78 -4.15 29.70 -39.01
CA GLU A 78 -5.12 30.16 -38.03
C GLU A 78 -6.35 29.26 -38.04
N LEU A 79 -7.01 29.07 -36.89
CA LEU A 79 -8.24 28.30 -36.85
C LEU A 79 -9.33 28.91 -37.77
N ASN A 80 -9.31 30.23 -38.04
CA ASN A 80 -10.20 30.94 -38.98
C ASN A 80 -10.28 30.29 -40.37
N PHE A 81 -9.23 29.61 -40.79
CA PHE A 81 -9.19 28.86 -42.05
C PHE A 81 -10.27 27.77 -42.12
N TYR A 82 -10.57 27.08 -41.00
CA TYR A 82 -11.50 25.94 -40.99
C TYR A 82 -12.97 26.37 -40.87
N TRP A 83 -13.25 27.49 -40.18
CA TRP A 83 -14.61 27.90 -39.81
C TRP A 83 -15.66 27.96 -40.91
N PRO A 84 -15.35 28.46 -42.12
CA PRO A 84 -16.34 28.60 -43.18
C PRO A 84 -17.06 27.29 -43.51
N GLN A 85 -16.42 26.15 -43.24
CA GLN A 85 -16.91 24.82 -43.59
C GLN A 85 -17.17 23.95 -42.36
N VAL A 86 -16.34 24.05 -41.31
CA VAL A 86 -16.47 23.18 -40.12
C VAL A 86 -17.39 23.75 -39.03
N GLY A 87 -17.83 25.01 -39.16
CA GLY A 87 -18.58 25.73 -38.11
C GLY A 87 -19.92 25.11 -37.71
N ALA A 88 -20.52 24.26 -38.55
CA ALA A 88 -21.74 23.52 -38.21
C ALA A 88 -21.48 22.38 -37.20
N GLU A 89 -20.31 21.72 -37.30
CA GLU A 89 -19.89 20.61 -36.43
C GLU A 89 -19.13 21.11 -35.19
N LEU A 90 -18.40 22.23 -35.34
CA LEU A 90 -17.63 22.89 -34.28
C LEU A 90 -17.94 24.41 -34.20
N PRO A 91 -19.04 24.79 -33.53
CA PRO A 91 -19.37 26.19 -33.23
C PRO A 91 -18.30 26.92 -32.41
N GLN A 92 -18.21 28.26 -32.52
CA GLN A 92 -17.18 29.07 -31.84
C GLN A 92 -17.21 28.97 -30.31
N ASP A 93 -18.41 28.86 -29.75
CA ASP A 93 -18.69 28.73 -28.32
C ASP A 93 -18.34 27.34 -27.76
N LEU A 94 -18.18 26.34 -28.62
CA LEU A 94 -17.85 24.97 -28.26
C LEU A 94 -16.38 24.62 -28.53
N ILE A 95 -15.55 25.63 -28.78
CA ILE A 95 -14.13 25.39 -29.03
C ILE A 95 -13.38 25.07 -27.75
N PRO A 96 -12.63 23.97 -27.74
CA PRO A 96 -11.89 23.59 -26.55
C PRO A 96 -10.56 24.37 -26.46
N LEU A 97 -10.13 24.57 -25.22
CA LEU A 97 -8.91 25.34 -24.90
C LEU A 97 -7.66 24.77 -25.59
N ASP A 98 -7.52 23.45 -25.60
CA ASP A 98 -6.39 22.74 -26.20
C ASP A 98 -6.24 23.02 -27.71
N LEU A 99 -7.32 23.13 -28.46
CA LEU A 99 -7.27 23.48 -29.89
C LEU A 99 -6.73 24.90 -30.11
N VAL A 100 -7.13 25.87 -29.27
CA VAL A 100 -6.63 27.26 -29.33
C VAL A 100 -5.16 27.32 -28.94
N LEU A 101 -4.75 26.55 -27.94
CA LEU A 101 -3.36 26.48 -27.50
C LEU A 101 -2.44 25.86 -28.56
N VAL A 102 -2.92 24.87 -29.32
CA VAL A 102 -2.18 24.29 -30.46
C VAL A 102 -1.93 25.31 -31.57
N GLU A 103 -2.94 26.13 -31.94
CA GLU A 103 -2.74 27.24 -32.89
C GLU A 103 -1.67 28.22 -32.38
N LEU A 104 -1.81 28.67 -31.13
CA LEU A 104 -0.89 29.62 -30.49
C LEU A 104 0.56 29.10 -30.46
N HIS A 105 0.74 27.82 -30.15
CA HIS A 105 2.04 27.19 -30.06
C HIS A 105 2.76 27.17 -31.43
N PHE A 106 2.14 26.59 -32.46
CA PHE A 106 2.80 26.44 -33.76
C PHE A 106 3.08 27.77 -34.46
N ARG A 107 2.19 28.76 -34.31
CA ARG A 107 2.43 30.11 -34.82
C ARG A 107 3.60 30.81 -34.12
N ARG A 108 3.75 30.61 -32.80
CA ARG A 108 4.92 31.12 -32.05
C ARG A 108 6.22 30.42 -32.43
N GLU A 109 6.19 29.09 -32.62
CA GLU A 109 7.38 28.35 -33.10
C GLU A 109 7.84 28.84 -34.47
N ALA A 110 6.90 29.22 -35.34
CA ALA A 110 7.19 29.87 -36.62
C ALA A 110 7.72 31.31 -36.50
N GLY A 111 7.86 31.84 -35.28
CA GLY A 111 8.43 33.16 -35.00
C GLY A 111 7.41 34.31 -35.01
N GLU A 112 6.10 34.03 -35.06
CA GLU A 112 5.08 35.08 -35.05
C GLU A 112 4.95 35.73 -33.66
N LYS A 113 4.93 37.08 -33.63
CA LYS A 113 4.66 37.85 -32.42
C LYS A 113 3.16 37.90 -32.14
N LEU A 114 2.66 36.95 -31.36
CA LEU A 114 1.24 36.85 -31.00
C LEU A 114 0.92 37.62 -29.70
N HIS A 115 -0.13 38.44 -29.74
CA HIS A 115 -0.68 39.09 -28.55
C HIS A 115 -1.89 38.32 -28.01
N LEU A 116 -1.80 37.81 -26.78
CA LEU A 116 -2.88 37.06 -26.12
C LEU A 116 -4.16 37.88 -25.92
N THR A 117 -4.07 39.21 -25.87
CA THR A 117 -5.23 40.10 -25.86
C THR A 117 -6.11 39.93 -27.11
N SER A 118 -5.52 39.63 -28.27
CA SER A 118 -6.26 39.31 -29.50
C SER A 118 -7.06 38.02 -29.35
N TYR A 119 -6.44 36.97 -28.79
CA TYR A 119 -7.08 35.67 -28.55
C TYR A 119 -8.17 35.74 -27.48
N ARG A 120 -7.97 36.51 -26.40
CA ARG A 120 -9.00 36.78 -25.38
C ARG A 120 -10.23 37.48 -25.95
N ARG A 121 -10.04 38.35 -26.95
CA ARG A 121 -11.16 39.00 -27.66
C ARG A 121 -11.85 38.06 -28.64
N ARG A 122 -11.08 37.16 -29.29
CA ARG A 122 -11.59 36.18 -30.26
C ARG A 122 -12.34 35.02 -29.58
N PHE A 123 -11.93 34.67 -28.36
CA PHE A 123 -12.49 33.58 -27.55
C PHE A 123 -12.80 34.06 -26.13
N PRO A 124 -13.89 34.83 -25.94
CA PRO A 124 -14.21 35.45 -24.64
C PRO A 124 -14.46 34.41 -23.53
N ASP A 125 -15.06 33.26 -23.85
CA ASP A 125 -15.35 32.21 -22.89
C ASP A 125 -14.08 31.54 -22.34
N LEU A 126 -13.01 31.51 -23.14
CA LEU A 126 -11.70 30.96 -22.76
C LEU A 126 -10.75 32.02 -22.17
N ALA A 127 -11.17 33.29 -22.07
CA ALA A 127 -10.27 34.39 -21.72
C ALA A 127 -9.58 34.22 -20.35
N LYS A 128 -10.30 33.67 -19.36
CA LYS A 128 -9.74 33.38 -18.02
C LYS A 128 -8.70 32.25 -18.06
N ALA A 129 -8.94 31.22 -18.87
CA ALA A 129 -8.03 30.09 -18.98
C ALA A 129 -6.74 30.47 -19.73
N LEU A 130 -6.87 31.28 -20.79
CA LEU A 130 -5.73 31.83 -21.54
C LEU A 130 -4.85 32.77 -20.67
N GLU A 131 -5.45 33.52 -19.75
CA GLU A 131 -4.72 34.37 -18.81
C GLU A 131 -3.87 33.56 -17.81
N LYS A 132 -4.43 32.46 -17.28
CA LYS A 132 -3.68 31.52 -16.42
C LYS A 132 -2.55 30.80 -17.18
N TRP A 133 -2.79 30.41 -18.43
CA TRP A 133 -1.76 29.76 -19.24
C TRP A 133 -0.55 30.68 -19.48
N GLN A 134 -0.78 31.98 -19.70
CA GLN A 134 0.29 32.98 -19.92
C GLN A 134 1.27 33.06 -18.75
N SER A 135 0.80 32.98 -17.50
CA SER A 135 1.67 33.04 -16.33
C SER A 135 2.57 31.81 -16.18
N ASN A 136 2.21 30.69 -16.83
CA ASN A 136 2.86 29.38 -16.66
C ASN A 136 3.78 28.95 -17.81
N GLU A 137 4.03 29.83 -18.80
CA GLU A 137 4.81 29.55 -20.03
C GLU A 137 6.24 28.99 -19.82
N ARG A 138 6.74 28.88 -18.59
CA ARG A 138 8.06 28.27 -18.30
C ARG A 138 8.07 26.74 -18.40
N THR A 139 6.91 26.08 -18.49
CA THR A 139 6.83 24.62 -18.64
C THR A 139 6.67 24.26 -20.12
N LYS A 140 7.64 23.53 -20.69
CA LYS A 140 7.72 23.21 -22.13
C LYS A 140 6.59 22.26 -22.55
N VAL A 141 5.57 22.79 -23.25
CA VAL A 141 4.43 22.03 -23.78
C VAL A 141 4.53 22.00 -25.31
N PHE A 142 4.17 20.85 -25.90
CA PHE A 142 4.19 20.48 -27.33
C PHE A 142 5.57 20.19 -27.95
N SER A 143 6.14 19.01 -27.67
CA SER A 143 7.21 18.43 -28.49
C SER A 143 6.93 16.94 -28.67
N GLY A 144 6.25 16.58 -29.75
CA GLY A 144 6.03 15.20 -30.12
C GLY A 144 5.97 15.10 -31.63
N THR A 145 6.92 14.40 -32.23
CA THR A 145 7.00 14.18 -33.68
C THR A 145 5.89 13.23 -34.10
N THR A 146 4.90 13.71 -34.86
CA THR A 146 3.98 12.82 -35.58
C THR A 146 4.74 12.07 -36.67
N GLY A 147 4.84 10.77 -36.49
CA GLY A 147 5.14 9.78 -37.52
C GLY A 147 4.30 8.54 -37.23
N PHE A 148 4.13 7.66 -38.21
CA PHE A 148 3.54 6.34 -37.96
C PHE A 148 4.66 5.37 -37.58
N VAL A 149 4.46 4.59 -36.52
CA VAL A 149 5.35 3.46 -36.23
C VAL A 149 5.22 2.48 -37.40
N PRO A 150 6.33 2.18 -38.10
CA PRO A 150 6.30 1.30 -39.25
C PRO A 150 5.82 -0.09 -38.85
N GLU A 151 4.96 -0.69 -39.66
CA GLU A 151 4.45 -2.04 -39.45
C GLU A 151 5.53 -3.07 -39.78
N LEU A 152 5.78 -3.99 -38.84
CA LEU A 152 6.68 -5.11 -39.05
C LEU A 152 5.86 -6.35 -39.45
N PRO A 153 5.98 -6.87 -40.68
CA PRO A 153 5.18 -8.00 -41.14
C PRO A 153 5.43 -9.26 -40.32
N VAL A 154 4.38 -10.03 -40.04
CA VAL A 154 4.52 -11.37 -39.43
C VAL A 154 5.30 -12.28 -40.38
N GLY A 155 6.25 -13.04 -39.83
CA GLY A 155 7.20 -13.87 -40.56
C GLY A 155 8.43 -13.12 -41.09
N SER A 156 8.48 -11.79 -40.96
CA SER A 156 9.69 -11.03 -41.30
C SER A 156 10.76 -11.15 -40.22
N GLN A 157 12.02 -11.08 -40.66
CA GLN A 157 13.16 -10.95 -39.77
C GLN A 157 13.56 -9.48 -39.68
N VAL A 158 13.66 -8.98 -38.45
CA VAL A 158 14.05 -7.61 -38.13
C VAL A 158 15.20 -7.70 -37.14
N ASP A 159 16.42 -7.43 -37.62
CA ASP A 159 17.65 -7.65 -36.84
C ASP A 159 17.75 -9.12 -36.37
N ASP A 160 17.97 -9.39 -35.08
CA ASP A 160 18.04 -10.75 -34.49
C ASP A 160 16.65 -11.34 -34.15
N PHE A 161 15.56 -10.73 -34.65
CA PHE A 161 14.20 -11.05 -34.23
C PHE A 161 13.32 -11.46 -35.41
N GLU A 162 12.78 -12.67 -35.35
CA GLU A 162 11.71 -13.13 -36.23
C GLU A 162 10.35 -12.74 -35.62
N ILE A 163 9.55 -11.96 -36.36
CA ILE A 163 8.24 -11.50 -35.92
C ILE A 163 7.23 -12.64 -36.04
N LEU A 164 6.66 -13.09 -34.92
CA LEU A 164 5.71 -14.21 -34.91
C LEU A 164 4.26 -13.77 -34.91
N LYS A 165 3.92 -12.70 -34.16
CA LYS A 165 2.55 -12.22 -33.99
C LYS A 165 2.54 -10.78 -33.49
N GLU A 166 1.57 -9.97 -33.91
CA GLU A 166 1.30 -8.68 -33.26
C GLU A 166 0.53 -8.93 -31.95
N LEU A 167 1.08 -8.45 -30.83
CA LEU A 167 0.48 -8.58 -29.50
C LEU A 167 -0.40 -7.38 -29.15
N GLY A 168 -0.07 -6.20 -29.66
CA GLY A 168 -0.83 -4.99 -29.42
C GLY A 168 -0.37 -3.83 -30.29
N LYS A 169 -1.31 -2.94 -30.60
CA LYS A 169 -1.10 -1.72 -31.37
C LYS A 169 -1.63 -0.53 -30.60
N GLY A 170 -0.83 0.54 -30.54
CA GLY A 170 -1.27 1.84 -30.06
C GLY A 170 -0.75 2.96 -30.96
N ALA A 171 -1.20 4.19 -30.69
CA ALA A 171 -0.89 5.36 -31.51
C ALA A 171 0.61 5.69 -31.61
N PHE A 172 1.43 5.25 -30.64
CA PHE A 172 2.85 5.58 -30.54
C PHE A 172 3.79 4.37 -30.51
N ALA A 173 3.23 3.15 -30.45
CA ALA A 173 4.00 1.93 -30.32
C ALA A 173 3.25 0.74 -30.90
N ARG A 174 3.98 -0.21 -31.47
CA ARG A 174 3.48 -1.56 -31.78
C ARG A 174 4.28 -2.59 -31.02
N VAL A 175 3.61 -3.58 -30.45
CA VAL A 175 4.24 -4.65 -29.66
C VAL A 175 4.03 -5.98 -30.37
N TYR A 176 5.11 -6.70 -30.57
CA TYR A 176 5.14 -7.98 -31.28
C TYR A 176 5.65 -9.08 -30.36
N LEU A 177 5.13 -10.29 -30.54
CA LEU A 177 5.80 -11.51 -30.11
C LEU A 177 6.86 -11.82 -31.15
N ALA A 178 8.10 -11.94 -30.72
CA ALA A 178 9.20 -12.28 -31.60
C ALA A 178 10.05 -13.41 -31.02
N ARG A 179 10.67 -14.18 -31.91
CA ARG A 179 11.70 -15.15 -31.54
C ARG A 179 13.06 -14.52 -31.77
N GLN A 180 13.86 -14.43 -30.71
CA GLN A 180 15.26 -14.05 -30.83
C GLN A 180 16.04 -15.26 -31.37
N GLU A 181 16.65 -15.15 -32.54
CA GLU A 181 17.33 -16.28 -33.20
C GLU A 181 18.57 -16.73 -32.43
N SER A 182 19.43 -15.79 -32.03
CA SER A 182 20.69 -16.08 -31.33
C SER A 182 20.55 -16.87 -30.03
N MET A 183 19.40 -16.73 -29.36
CA MET A 183 19.12 -17.31 -28.03
C MET A 183 17.96 -18.31 -28.04
N HIS A 184 17.30 -18.50 -29.19
CA HIS A 184 16.11 -19.33 -29.37
C HIS A 184 15.02 -19.12 -28.29
N ARG A 185 14.76 -17.86 -27.95
CA ARG A 185 13.77 -17.49 -26.91
C ARG A 185 12.69 -16.56 -27.44
N LEU A 186 11.50 -16.64 -26.84
CA LEU A 186 10.41 -15.72 -27.10
C LEU A 186 10.61 -14.42 -26.31
N VAL A 187 10.41 -13.30 -26.98
CA VAL A 187 10.48 -11.94 -26.42
C VAL A 187 9.29 -11.13 -26.87
N ALA A 188 8.93 -10.12 -26.09
CA ALA A 188 8.04 -9.07 -26.56
C ALA A 188 8.92 -7.94 -27.13
N LEU A 189 8.59 -7.50 -28.34
CA LEU A 189 9.36 -6.52 -29.10
C LEU A 189 8.48 -5.28 -29.34
N LYS A 190 8.79 -4.18 -28.67
CA LYS A 190 8.09 -2.91 -28.80
C LYS A 190 8.83 -2.02 -29.80
N ALA A 191 8.16 -1.63 -30.87
CA ALA A 191 8.65 -0.67 -31.86
C ALA A 191 8.07 0.71 -31.59
N THR A 192 8.91 1.74 -31.48
CA THR A 192 8.54 3.15 -31.29
C THR A 192 9.29 4.07 -32.25
N LEU A 193 8.84 5.32 -32.39
CA LEU A 193 9.56 6.33 -33.17
C LEU A 193 10.70 6.97 -32.36
N HIS A 194 11.68 7.52 -33.07
CA HIS A 194 12.86 8.17 -32.49
C HIS A 194 12.46 9.41 -31.67
N GLY A 195 12.86 9.47 -30.38
CA GLY A 195 12.60 10.62 -29.50
C GLY A 195 12.08 10.32 -28.08
N SER A 196 11.80 9.07 -27.71
CA SER A 196 11.38 8.71 -26.35
C SER A 196 12.58 8.36 -25.44
N ASN A 197 12.78 9.11 -24.35
CA ASN A 197 13.76 8.83 -23.30
C ASN A 197 13.32 7.69 -22.33
N GLU A 198 12.26 6.96 -22.66
CA GLU A 198 11.68 5.84 -21.89
C GLU A 198 12.67 4.71 -21.53
N PRO A 199 13.59 4.28 -22.42
CA PRO A 199 14.40 3.07 -22.18
C PRO A 199 15.46 3.22 -21.10
N GLN A 200 16.03 4.42 -20.92
CA GLN A 200 17.13 4.66 -19.98
C GLN A 200 16.67 4.50 -18.53
N ALA A 201 15.50 5.01 -18.19
CA ALA A 201 14.93 4.85 -16.84
C ALA A 201 14.49 3.42 -16.55
N LEU A 202 13.98 2.70 -17.56
CA LEU A 202 13.57 1.30 -17.42
C LEU A 202 14.77 0.34 -17.28
N SER A 203 15.92 0.66 -17.91
CA SER A 203 17.12 -0.19 -17.85
C SER A 203 17.68 -0.39 -16.42
N ALA A 204 17.39 0.54 -15.51
CA ALA A 204 17.85 0.49 -14.12
C ALA A 204 16.96 -0.35 -13.20
N LEU A 205 15.81 -0.85 -13.69
CA LEU A 205 14.83 -1.59 -12.90
C LEU A 205 15.00 -3.09 -13.10
N ASP A 206 15.29 -3.82 -12.02
CA ASP A 206 15.24 -5.29 -11.98
C ASP A 206 14.44 -5.72 -10.75
N HIS A 207 13.18 -6.12 -10.98
CA HIS A 207 12.24 -6.47 -9.93
C HIS A 207 11.28 -7.59 -10.38
N PRO A 208 10.90 -8.54 -9.51
CA PRO A 208 9.99 -9.63 -9.88
C PRO A 208 8.65 -9.19 -10.47
N HIS A 209 8.14 -8.02 -10.04
CA HIS A 209 6.84 -7.46 -10.44
C HIS A 209 6.94 -6.29 -11.42
N ILE A 210 8.09 -6.13 -12.09
CA ILE A 210 8.28 -5.19 -13.20
C ILE A 210 8.75 -6.00 -14.40
N VAL A 211 8.22 -5.72 -15.58
CA VAL A 211 8.67 -6.37 -16.82
C VAL A 211 10.11 -5.98 -17.08
N ARG A 212 10.96 -6.99 -17.27
CA ARG A 212 12.37 -6.78 -17.51
C ARG A 212 12.59 -6.31 -18.95
N VAL A 213 13.24 -5.17 -19.10
CA VAL A 213 13.81 -4.72 -20.36
C VAL A 213 15.17 -5.37 -20.51
N TYR A 214 15.45 -6.00 -21.66
CA TYR A 214 16.73 -6.65 -21.89
C TYR A 214 17.72 -5.72 -22.61
N ASP A 215 17.27 -4.95 -23.61
CA ASP A 215 18.10 -3.99 -24.35
C ASP A 215 17.22 -3.10 -25.25
N GLN A 216 17.85 -2.12 -25.89
CA GLN A 216 17.27 -1.24 -26.90
C GLN A 216 18.17 -1.20 -28.14
N ARG A 217 17.55 -1.20 -29.34
CA ARG A 217 18.27 -1.02 -30.62
C ARG A 217 17.60 0.03 -31.49
N GLU A 218 18.38 0.83 -32.19
CA GLU A 218 17.88 1.68 -33.27
C GLU A 218 18.07 0.96 -34.61
N ILE A 219 17.00 0.88 -35.40
CA ILE A 219 17.04 0.36 -36.76
C ILE A 219 16.83 1.54 -37.70
N PHE A 220 17.53 1.52 -38.84
CA PHE A 220 17.50 2.60 -39.83
C PHE A 220 16.51 2.34 -40.98
N ASN A 221 16.08 1.09 -41.18
CA ASN A 221 15.13 0.72 -42.22
C ASN A 221 14.18 -0.41 -41.75
N PRO A 222 12.95 -0.08 -41.34
CA PRO A 222 12.41 1.27 -41.20
C PRO A 222 13.02 1.99 -39.96
N ARG A 223 13.06 3.32 -39.97
CA ARG A 223 13.69 4.08 -38.87
C ARG A 223 12.84 4.03 -37.60
N CYS A 224 13.17 3.13 -36.67
CA CYS A 224 12.47 2.97 -35.41
C CYS A 224 13.42 2.55 -34.28
N ILE A 225 12.95 2.73 -33.05
CA ILE A 225 13.58 2.17 -31.85
C ILE A 225 12.86 0.88 -31.53
N LEU A 226 13.63 -0.21 -31.40
CA LEU A 226 13.17 -1.48 -30.86
C LEU A 226 13.58 -1.60 -29.40
N LEU A 227 12.61 -1.94 -28.56
CA LEU A 227 12.81 -2.31 -27.16
C LEU A 227 12.39 -3.78 -27.01
N TYR A 228 13.31 -4.67 -26.67
CA TYR A 228 12.95 -6.07 -26.42
C TYR A 228 12.94 -6.38 -24.94
N MET A 229 11.83 -6.96 -24.52
CA MET A 229 11.47 -7.15 -23.12
C MET A 229 11.00 -8.57 -22.87
N GLN A 230 10.90 -8.93 -21.59
CA GLN A 230 10.36 -10.20 -21.17
C GLN A 230 8.95 -10.41 -21.75
N PHE A 231 8.75 -11.53 -22.46
CA PHE A 231 7.42 -11.97 -22.86
C PHE A 231 6.71 -12.65 -21.68
N LEU A 232 5.44 -12.27 -21.45
CA LEU A 232 4.57 -12.87 -20.45
C LEU A 232 3.33 -13.46 -21.16
N PRO A 233 3.14 -14.79 -21.14
CA PRO A 233 2.14 -15.43 -21.97
C PRO A 233 0.74 -15.51 -21.33
N GLY A 234 0.56 -15.04 -20.09
CA GLY A 234 -0.71 -15.10 -19.36
C GLY A 234 -1.67 -13.96 -19.65
N GLY A 235 -1.38 -13.11 -20.65
CA GLY A 235 -2.19 -11.95 -21.01
C GLY A 235 -2.06 -10.78 -20.03
N THR A 236 -3.10 -9.95 -19.98
CA THR A 236 -3.16 -8.72 -19.19
C THR A 236 -4.25 -8.80 -18.11
N LEU A 237 -4.22 -7.89 -17.14
CA LEU A 237 -5.36 -7.73 -16.23
C LEU A 237 -6.61 -7.18 -16.92
N ALA A 238 -6.50 -6.58 -18.12
CA ALA A 238 -7.67 -6.17 -18.89
C ALA A 238 -8.52 -7.39 -19.30
N ASP A 239 -7.87 -8.47 -19.71
CA ASP A 239 -8.52 -9.76 -20.02
C ASP A 239 -9.27 -10.31 -18.80
N VAL A 240 -8.67 -10.18 -17.61
CA VAL A 240 -9.30 -10.59 -16.34
C VAL A 240 -10.50 -9.70 -16.04
N VAL A 241 -10.38 -8.38 -16.14
CA VAL A 241 -11.48 -7.43 -15.89
C VAL A 241 -12.68 -7.71 -16.82
N GLN A 242 -12.43 -8.04 -18.09
CA GLN A 242 -13.49 -8.42 -19.03
C GLN A 242 -14.27 -9.65 -18.53
N LEU A 243 -13.56 -10.67 -18.05
CA LEU A 243 -14.17 -11.87 -17.48
C LEU A 243 -14.92 -11.57 -16.17
N VAL A 244 -14.38 -10.68 -15.32
CA VAL A 244 -15.04 -10.23 -14.08
C VAL A 244 -16.39 -9.56 -14.38
N ARG A 245 -16.46 -8.71 -15.40
CA ARG A 245 -17.70 -8.04 -15.81
C ARG A 245 -18.80 -9.01 -16.25
N GLN A 246 -18.40 -10.14 -16.81
CA GLN A 246 -19.31 -11.20 -17.28
C GLN A 246 -19.66 -12.22 -16.18
N THR A 247 -19.02 -12.13 -15.01
CA THR A 247 -19.20 -13.09 -13.92
C THR A 247 -19.90 -12.46 -12.73
N GLU A 248 -20.96 -13.11 -12.26
CA GLU A 248 -21.70 -12.69 -11.08
C GLU A 248 -20.80 -12.61 -9.82
N PRO A 249 -20.96 -11.61 -8.94
CA PRO A 249 -20.07 -11.41 -7.79
C PRO A 249 -19.86 -12.62 -6.87
N ASN A 250 -20.88 -13.48 -6.73
CA ASN A 250 -20.83 -14.68 -5.89
C ASN A 250 -20.06 -15.86 -6.54
N GLN A 251 -19.78 -15.80 -7.85
CA GLN A 251 -19.03 -16.81 -8.59
C GLN A 251 -17.54 -16.45 -8.73
N ARG A 252 -17.16 -15.22 -8.35
CA ARG A 252 -15.79 -14.73 -8.45
C ARG A 252 -14.91 -15.40 -7.39
N SER A 253 -13.76 -15.90 -7.81
CA SER A 253 -12.70 -16.47 -6.96
C SER A 253 -11.36 -16.35 -7.68
N GLY A 254 -10.25 -16.68 -7.02
CA GLY A 254 -8.94 -16.63 -7.68
C GLY A 254 -8.82 -17.56 -8.89
N LYS A 255 -9.69 -18.57 -9.01
CA LYS A 255 -9.84 -19.40 -10.22
C LYS A 255 -10.15 -18.56 -11.47
N LEU A 256 -10.90 -17.48 -11.35
CA LEU A 256 -11.26 -16.62 -12.48
C LEU A 256 -10.03 -15.99 -13.16
N ILE A 257 -9.01 -15.62 -12.37
CA ILE A 257 -7.73 -15.13 -12.90
C ILE A 257 -7.03 -16.25 -13.68
N LEU A 258 -7.03 -17.47 -13.13
CA LEU A 258 -6.42 -18.64 -13.78
C LEU A 258 -7.15 -19.04 -15.07
N ASP A 259 -8.47 -18.93 -15.09
CA ASP A 259 -9.29 -19.22 -16.27
C ASP A 259 -8.95 -18.24 -17.41
N SER A 260 -8.79 -16.95 -17.09
CA SER A 260 -8.30 -15.94 -18.04
C SER A 260 -6.88 -16.25 -18.54
N ILE A 261 -5.94 -16.57 -17.63
CA ILE A 261 -4.57 -16.95 -18.01
C ILE A 261 -4.56 -18.19 -18.90
N ASN A 262 -5.35 -19.21 -18.58
CA ASN A 262 -5.39 -20.46 -19.35
C ASN A 262 -5.91 -20.22 -20.78
N ALA A 263 -6.91 -19.36 -20.94
CA ALA A 263 -7.40 -18.97 -22.26
C ALA A 263 -6.29 -18.30 -23.08
N GLN A 264 -5.47 -17.45 -22.46
CA GLN A 264 -4.36 -16.77 -23.13
C GLN A 264 -3.17 -17.70 -23.43
N LEU A 265 -2.85 -18.64 -22.53
CA LEU A 265 -1.84 -19.66 -22.80
C LEU A 265 -2.23 -20.54 -23.99
N LEU A 266 -3.49 -20.97 -24.06
CA LEU A 266 -4.02 -21.72 -25.19
C LEU A 266 -3.96 -20.91 -26.49
N SER A 267 -4.35 -19.64 -26.47
CA SER A 267 -4.30 -18.76 -27.65
C SER A 267 -2.86 -18.49 -28.13
N ALA A 268 -1.89 -18.52 -27.22
CA ALA A 268 -0.46 -18.38 -27.50
C ALA A 268 0.26 -19.71 -27.75
N SER A 269 -0.47 -20.83 -27.81
CA SER A 269 0.09 -22.19 -27.95
C SER A 269 1.18 -22.51 -26.92
N GLN A 270 1.00 -22.03 -25.68
CA GLN A 270 1.88 -22.29 -24.55
C GLN A 270 1.29 -23.37 -23.65
N SER A 271 2.15 -24.20 -23.06
CA SER A 271 1.73 -25.21 -22.08
C SER A 271 1.29 -24.56 -20.77
N VAL A 272 0.18 -25.05 -20.21
CA VAL A 272 -0.20 -24.71 -18.83
C VAL A 272 0.76 -25.43 -17.88
N PRO A 273 1.36 -24.73 -16.90
CA PRO A 273 2.23 -25.38 -15.92
C PRO A 273 1.46 -26.47 -15.14
N GLU A 274 1.96 -27.69 -15.19
CA GLU A 274 1.45 -28.82 -14.39
C GLU A 274 2.01 -28.73 -12.96
N GLN A 275 1.17 -28.97 -11.95
CA GLN A 275 1.56 -29.04 -10.52
C GLN A 275 2.22 -27.75 -9.98
N SER A 276 1.55 -26.60 -10.15
CA SER A 276 2.01 -25.34 -9.57
C SER A 276 1.35 -25.06 -8.21
N PRO A 277 2.10 -25.03 -7.09
CA PRO A 277 1.57 -24.67 -5.78
C PRO A 277 1.01 -23.24 -5.76
N THR A 278 1.60 -22.32 -6.52
CA THR A 278 1.12 -20.93 -6.62
C THR A 278 -0.24 -20.87 -7.27
N ARG A 279 -0.47 -21.63 -8.33
CA ARG A 279 -1.77 -21.70 -9.02
C ARG A 279 -2.82 -22.39 -8.14
N GLU A 280 -2.46 -23.47 -7.46
CA GLU A 280 -3.36 -24.15 -6.50
C GLU A 280 -3.78 -23.21 -5.36
N GLN A 281 -2.81 -22.49 -4.80
CA GLN A 281 -3.08 -21.50 -3.75
C GLN A 281 -4.03 -20.41 -4.27
N LEU A 282 -3.75 -19.81 -5.43
CA LEU A 282 -4.60 -18.78 -6.01
C LEU A 282 -6.02 -19.30 -6.31
N ALA A 283 -6.15 -20.51 -6.85
CA ALA A 283 -7.45 -21.12 -7.15
C ALA A 283 -8.34 -21.23 -5.90
N SER A 284 -7.74 -21.49 -4.72
CA SER A 284 -8.44 -21.61 -3.45
C SER A 284 -8.83 -20.27 -2.80
N MET A 285 -8.30 -19.14 -3.29
CA MET A 285 -8.53 -17.84 -2.67
C MET A 285 -9.95 -17.31 -2.95
N PRO A 286 -10.66 -16.81 -1.91
CA PRO A 286 -11.80 -15.93 -2.09
C PRO A 286 -11.43 -14.70 -2.92
N TRP A 287 -12.39 -14.13 -3.65
CA TRP A 287 -12.11 -13.06 -4.61
C TRP A 287 -11.34 -11.87 -4.03
N ALA A 288 -11.74 -11.36 -2.87
CA ALA A 288 -11.05 -10.25 -2.23
C ALA A 288 -9.58 -10.56 -1.91
N GLN A 289 -9.25 -11.79 -1.54
CA GLN A 289 -7.86 -12.21 -1.30
C GLN A 289 -7.09 -12.35 -2.61
N ALA A 290 -7.72 -12.83 -3.68
CA ALA A 290 -7.10 -12.89 -5.01
C ALA A 290 -6.81 -11.49 -5.58
N VAL A 291 -7.71 -10.52 -5.39
CA VAL A 291 -7.47 -9.11 -5.75
C VAL A 291 -6.32 -8.53 -4.91
N ALA A 292 -6.32 -8.78 -3.59
CA ALA A 292 -5.23 -8.36 -2.72
C ALA A 292 -3.89 -9.00 -3.14
N TRP A 293 -3.89 -10.26 -3.58
CA TRP A 293 -2.71 -10.98 -4.06
C TRP A 293 -2.06 -10.30 -5.27
N ILE A 294 -2.88 -9.89 -6.24
CA ILE A 294 -2.42 -9.10 -7.38
C ILE A 294 -1.93 -7.72 -6.92
N GLY A 295 -2.72 -7.05 -6.07
CA GLY A 295 -2.38 -5.72 -5.59
C GLY A 295 -1.06 -5.65 -4.80
N VAL A 296 -0.76 -6.65 -3.98
CA VAL A 296 0.52 -6.72 -3.24
C VAL A 296 1.69 -6.72 -4.20
N GLN A 297 1.66 -7.57 -5.24
CA GLN A 297 2.74 -7.69 -6.21
C GLN A 297 3.00 -6.38 -6.95
N LEU A 298 1.93 -5.75 -7.45
CA LEU A 298 2.04 -4.48 -8.18
C LEU A 298 2.51 -3.34 -7.26
N ALA A 299 1.97 -3.27 -6.04
CA ALA A 299 2.35 -2.27 -5.07
C ALA A 299 3.84 -2.38 -4.65
N GLU A 300 4.38 -3.59 -4.52
CA GLU A 300 5.82 -3.79 -4.31
C GLU A 300 6.66 -3.30 -5.49
N GLY A 301 6.22 -3.59 -6.73
CA GLY A 301 6.86 -3.05 -7.94
C GLY A 301 6.90 -1.52 -7.97
N LEU A 302 5.78 -0.87 -7.62
CA LEU A 302 5.71 0.60 -7.54
C LEU A 302 6.59 1.16 -6.42
N GLY A 303 6.63 0.49 -5.26
CA GLY A 303 7.51 0.86 -4.16
C GLY A 303 8.98 0.85 -4.60
N TYR A 304 9.39 -0.21 -5.27
CA TYR A 304 10.75 -0.35 -5.81
C TYR A 304 11.09 0.70 -6.87
N ALA A 305 10.19 0.93 -7.84
CA ALA A 305 10.41 1.94 -8.88
C ALA A 305 10.57 3.34 -8.29
N ASN A 306 9.70 3.71 -7.34
CA ASN A 306 9.75 5.00 -6.68
C ASN A 306 11.04 5.19 -5.85
N GLU A 307 11.56 4.16 -5.19
CA GLU A 307 12.88 4.22 -4.53
C GLU A 307 14.04 4.46 -5.52
N LYS A 308 13.87 4.05 -6.78
CA LYS A 308 14.81 4.32 -7.88
C LYS A 308 14.54 5.66 -8.58
N GLY A 309 13.59 6.46 -8.10
CA GLY A 309 13.23 7.75 -8.68
C GLY A 309 12.42 7.63 -9.98
N VAL A 310 11.82 6.47 -10.25
CA VAL A 310 11.02 6.22 -11.45
C VAL A 310 9.54 6.11 -11.06
N LEU A 311 8.70 6.92 -11.71
CA LEU A 311 7.24 6.86 -11.61
C LEU A 311 6.67 6.16 -12.85
N HIS A 312 5.60 5.39 -12.68
CA HIS A 312 4.95 4.67 -13.78
C HIS A 312 4.01 5.56 -14.59
N ARG A 313 3.16 6.36 -13.93
CA ARG A 313 2.24 7.37 -14.48
C ARG A 313 1.11 6.89 -15.41
N ASP A 314 1.10 5.64 -15.84
CA ASP A 314 0.05 5.05 -16.70
C ASP A 314 -0.36 3.65 -16.21
N ILE A 315 -0.69 3.53 -14.93
CA ILE A 315 -1.14 2.26 -14.35
C ILE A 315 -2.59 2.00 -14.75
N LYS A 316 -2.82 0.89 -15.44
CA LYS A 316 -4.13 0.40 -15.89
C LYS A 316 -4.08 -1.10 -16.14
N PRO A 317 -5.23 -1.80 -16.21
CA PRO A 317 -5.26 -3.24 -16.44
C PRO A 317 -4.49 -3.70 -17.69
N ALA A 318 -4.52 -2.91 -18.77
CA ALA A 318 -3.81 -3.22 -20.02
C ALA A 318 -2.27 -3.17 -19.90
N ASN A 319 -1.74 -2.34 -18.98
CA ASN A 319 -0.29 -2.21 -18.73
C ASN A 319 0.17 -3.14 -17.59
N THR A 320 -0.66 -4.10 -17.20
CA THR A 320 -0.33 -5.08 -16.17
C THR A 320 -0.40 -6.49 -16.75
N LEU A 321 0.76 -7.12 -16.90
CA LEU A 321 0.90 -8.42 -17.54
C LEU A 321 0.92 -9.56 -16.53
N LEU A 322 0.45 -10.73 -16.94
CA LEU A 322 0.43 -11.95 -16.12
C LEU A 322 1.35 -13.02 -16.74
N SER A 323 2.15 -13.67 -15.89
CA SER A 323 2.89 -14.87 -16.29
C SER A 323 1.99 -16.10 -16.30
N ALA A 324 2.50 -17.21 -16.85
CA ALA A 324 1.85 -18.52 -16.77
C ALA A 324 1.58 -18.97 -15.31
N GLU A 325 2.36 -18.47 -14.35
CA GLU A 325 2.24 -18.76 -12.91
C GLU A 325 1.33 -17.78 -12.16
N ALA A 326 0.58 -16.93 -12.87
CA ALA A 326 -0.27 -15.87 -12.30
C ALA A 326 0.50 -14.82 -11.47
N ILE A 327 1.80 -14.67 -11.73
CA ILE A 327 2.60 -13.56 -11.22
C ILE A 327 2.33 -12.32 -12.06
N ALA A 328 1.94 -11.22 -11.41
CA ALA A 328 1.62 -9.95 -12.03
C ALA A 328 2.86 -9.05 -12.14
N LYS A 329 2.99 -8.37 -13.28
CA LYS A 329 4.09 -7.45 -13.58
C LYS A 329 3.61 -6.17 -14.25
N LEU A 330 4.22 -5.05 -13.85
CA LEU A 330 4.01 -3.74 -14.46
C LEU A 330 4.81 -3.61 -15.77
N ALA A 331 4.18 -3.13 -16.84
CA ALA A 331 4.76 -2.87 -18.15
C ALA A 331 4.52 -1.41 -18.57
N ASP A 332 5.19 -0.95 -19.63
CA ASP A 332 4.92 0.36 -20.27
C ASP A 332 4.93 1.56 -19.31
N PHE A 333 6.09 1.81 -18.68
CA PHE A 333 6.27 2.99 -17.84
C PHE A 333 6.31 4.25 -18.70
N ASN A 334 5.46 5.23 -18.39
CA ASN A 334 5.46 6.50 -19.09
C ASN A 334 6.44 7.49 -18.42
N VAL A 335 7.74 7.21 -18.55
CA VAL A 335 8.79 7.89 -17.75
C VAL A 335 9.08 9.34 -18.21
N SER A 336 8.67 9.75 -19.40
CA SER A 336 8.91 11.12 -19.86
C SER A 336 7.99 12.13 -19.17
N ALA A 337 8.55 13.05 -18.36
CA ALA A 337 7.85 14.26 -17.89
C ALA A 337 7.38 15.16 -19.06
N HIS A 338 8.09 15.07 -20.20
CA HIS A 338 7.72 15.67 -21.47
C HIS A 338 6.44 15.06 -22.08
N GLY A 339 5.89 13.96 -21.54
CA GLY A 339 4.71 13.28 -22.07
C GLY A 339 3.38 13.99 -21.81
N TYR A 340 3.35 15.03 -20.96
CA TYR A 340 2.18 15.91 -20.78
C TYR A 340 2.18 17.09 -21.76
N SER A 341 3.09 17.10 -22.74
CA SER A 341 3.29 18.19 -23.70
C SER A 341 2.14 18.26 -24.71
N GLY A 342 0.90 18.49 -24.28
CA GLY A 342 -0.29 18.82 -25.08
C GLY A 342 -0.66 17.87 -26.24
N ARG A 343 0.05 16.74 -26.33
CA ARG A 343 -0.10 15.64 -27.29
C ARG A 343 -0.16 14.29 -26.62
N THR A 344 -0.38 14.25 -25.29
CA THR A 344 -0.89 13.03 -24.65
C THR A 344 -2.18 12.69 -25.38
N SER A 345 -2.05 11.79 -26.35
CA SER A 345 -2.96 11.73 -27.48
C SER A 345 -4.37 11.46 -27.04
N VAL A 346 -5.29 11.70 -27.95
CA VAL A 346 -6.57 11.02 -28.04
C VAL A 346 -6.52 9.51 -27.75
N ALA A 347 -5.38 8.83 -27.96
CA ALA A 347 -5.20 7.44 -27.54
C ALA A 347 -5.10 7.26 -26.02
N ALA A 348 -4.70 8.28 -25.24
CA ALA A 348 -4.84 8.29 -23.79
C ALA A 348 -6.28 8.59 -23.34
N TYR A 349 -7.03 9.37 -24.14
CA TYR A 349 -8.46 9.62 -23.93
C TYR A 349 -9.29 8.36 -24.21
N PHE A 350 -9.22 7.86 -25.44
CA PHE A 350 -9.94 6.67 -25.88
C PHE A 350 -9.34 5.37 -25.34
N GLY A 351 -8.03 5.29 -25.15
CA GLY A 351 -7.39 4.15 -24.48
C GLY A 351 -7.62 4.11 -22.96
N GLY A 352 -8.50 4.97 -22.45
CA GLY A 352 -9.04 4.91 -21.09
C GLY A 352 -8.08 5.27 -19.97
N SER A 353 -6.85 5.71 -20.28
CA SER A 353 -5.83 6.08 -19.29
C SER A 353 -6.29 7.19 -18.35
N LEU A 354 -7.06 8.17 -18.85
CA LEU A 354 -7.60 9.27 -18.05
C LEU A 354 -8.41 8.77 -16.84
N ALA A 355 -9.13 7.66 -17.00
CA ALA A 355 -9.96 7.10 -15.95
C ALA A 355 -9.16 6.57 -14.75
N TYR A 356 -7.87 6.25 -14.92
CA TYR A 356 -6.99 5.74 -13.87
C TYR A 356 -6.02 6.80 -13.32
N MET A 357 -5.80 7.93 -14.01
CA MET A 357 -4.91 9.00 -13.52
C MET A 357 -5.31 9.43 -12.11
N SER A 358 -4.41 9.99 -11.30
CA SER A 358 -4.75 10.62 -10.01
C SER A 358 -5.27 12.06 -10.16
N PRO A 359 -5.93 12.66 -9.14
CA PRO A 359 -6.34 14.07 -9.20
C PRO A 359 -5.18 15.01 -9.52
N GLU A 360 -4.01 14.79 -8.94
CA GLU A 360 -2.81 15.58 -9.23
C GLU A 360 -2.23 15.34 -10.63
N GLN A 361 -2.33 14.13 -11.18
CA GLN A 361 -1.99 13.89 -12.59
C GLN A 361 -2.97 14.56 -13.55
N LEU A 362 -4.26 14.60 -13.20
CA LEU A 362 -5.25 15.34 -13.98
C LEU A 362 -4.98 16.85 -13.95
N ARG A 363 -4.54 17.38 -12.81
CA ARG A 363 -4.10 18.78 -12.71
C ARG A 363 -2.85 19.02 -13.56
N ALA A 364 -1.86 18.13 -13.50
CA ALA A 364 -0.67 18.20 -14.35
C ALA A 364 -0.97 18.09 -15.86
N ALA A 365 -2.04 17.36 -16.22
CA ALA A 365 -2.51 17.23 -17.60
C ALA A 365 -3.37 18.42 -18.05
N HIS A 366 -3.83 19.27 -17.12
CA HIS A 366 -4.73 20.37 -17.42
C HIS A 366 -3.91 21.62 -17.82
N PRO A 367 -4.07 22.14 -19.05
CA PRO A 367 -3.22 23.24 -19.54
C PRO A 367 -3.41 24.57 -18.79
N GLY A 368 -4.49 24.74 -18.04
CA GLY A 368 -4.77 25.93 -17.22
C GLY A 368 -4.54 25.78 -15.72
N ASP A 369 -3.87 24.71 -15.25
CA ASP A 369 -3.48 24.53 -13.84
C ASP A 369 -1.98 24.83 -13.64
N ASP A 370 -1.59 25.22 -12.43
CA ASP A 370 -0.21 25.54 -12.05
C ASP A 370 0.57 24.29 -11.59
N PHE A 371 -0.13 23.17 -11.37
CA PHE A 371 0.48 21.93 -10.91
C PHE A 371 1.28 21.27 -12.03
N SER A 372 2.57 21.06 -11.83
CA SER A 372 3.48 20.51 -12.84
C SER A 372 3.72 19.01 -12.67
N ALA A 373 4.07 18.32 -13.76
CA ALA A 373 4.37 16.89 -13.75
C ALA A 373 5.58 16.51 -12.86
N GLU A 374 6.50 17.45 -12.62
CA GLU A 374 7.64 17.30 -11.71
C GLU A 374 7.23 17.29 -10.23
N GLN A 375 6.03 17.78 -9.89
CA GLN A 375 5.49 17.76 -8.54
C GLN A 375 4.79 16.43 -8.20
N LEU A 376 4.63 15.54 -9.19
CA LEU A 376 4.09 14.20 -8.97
C LEU A 376 5.06 13.35 -8.16
N ASP A 377 4.52 12.53 -7.27
CA ASP A 377 5.27 11.54 -6.49
C ASP A 377 4.64 10.14 -6.61
N GLY A 378 5.24 9.16 -5.93
CA GLY A 378 4.75 7.77 -5.95
C GLY A 378 3.30 7.58 -5.47
N ARG A 379 2.67 8.57 -4.82
CA ARG A 379 1.27 8.48 -4.38
C ARG A 379 0.30 8.57 -5.54
N SER A 380 0.69 9.19 -6.65
CA SER A 380 -0.10 9.21 -7.88
C SER A 380 -0.27 7.81 -8.45
N ASP A 381 0.82 7.05 -8.49
CA ASP A 381 0.81 5.65 -8.92
C ASP A 381 -0.02 4.75 -7.98
N VAL A 382 0.07 4.98 -6.67
CA VAL A 382 -0.75 4.29 -5.67
C VAL A 382 -2.24 4.54 -5.89
N TYR A 383 -2.64 5.75 -6.28
CA TYR A 383 -4.03 6.06 -6.60
C TYR A 383 -4.52 5.31 -7.83
N SER A 384 -3.74 5.31 -8.91
CA SER A 384 -4.07 4.59 -10.14
C SER A 384 -4.19 3.08 -9.90
N LEU A 385 -3.29 2.51 -9.08
CA LEU A 385 -3.42 1.12 -8.62
C LEU A 385 -4.72 0.92 -7.81
N GLY A 386 -5.12 1.90 -6.99
CA GLY A 386 -6.39 1.86 -6.26
C GLY A 386 -7.60 1.73 -7.19
N ILE A 387 -7.63 2.49 -8.29
CA ILE A 387 -8.70 2.40 -9.30
C ILE A 387 -8.69 1.02 -9.97
N LEU A 388 -7.52 0.54 -10.37
CA LEU A 388 -7.34 -0.78 -10.98
C LEU A 388 -7.85 -1.89 -10.05
N LEU A 389 -7.46 -1.88 -8.78
CA LEU A 389 -7.89 -2.90 -7.81
C LEU A 389 -9.38 -2.81 -7.51
N TRP A 390 -9.96 -1.61 -7.47
CA TRP A 390 -11.40 -1.43 -7.33
C TRP A 390 -12.14 -2.05 -8.52
N GLU A 391 -11.71 -1.74 -9.74
CA GLU A 391 -12.31 -2.27 -10.96
C GLU A 391 -12.14 -3.78 -11.07
N LEU A 392 -10.99 -4.31 -10.70
CA LEU A 392 -10.78 -5.76 -10.64
C LEU A 392 -11.75 -6.39 -9.61
N TRP A 393 -11.93 -5.77 -8.45
CA TRP A 393 -12.80 -6.31 -7.41
C TRP A 393 -14.29 -6.25 -7.78
N GLN A 394 -14.75 -5.08 -8.24
CA GLN A 394 -16.17 -4.78 -8.49
C GLN A 394 -16.61 -5.11 -9.92
N GLY A 395 -15.69 -5.16 -10.89
CA GLY A 395 -15.96 -5.26 -12.33
C GLY A 395 -16.16 -3.90 -13.01
N ARG A 396 -16.35 -2.84 -12.23
CA ARG A 396 -16.55 -1.47 -12.69
C ARG A 396 -15.70 -0.49 -11.88
N ARG A 397 -15.34 0.64 -12.49
CA ARG A 397 -14.56 1.70 -11.83
C ARG A 397 -15.37 2.37 -10.70
N PRO A 398 -14.71 3.04 -9.73
CA PRO A 398 -15.41 3.68 -8.61
C PRO A 398 -16.41 4.77 -9.04
N TRP A 399 -16.07 5.47 -10.13
CA TRP A 399 -16.91 6.50 -10.73
C TRP A 399 -17.23 6.09 -12.18
N ALA A 400 -18.52 5.95 -12.48
CA ALA A 400 -19.01 5.80 -13.85
C ALA A 400 -19.10 7.18 -14.50
N ILE A 401 -18.73 7.27 -15.77
CA ILE A 401 -18.94 8.46 -16.58
C ILE A 401 -19.82 8.05 -17.75
N ASP A 402 -21.07 8.48 -17.73
CA ASP A 402 -22.05 8.18 -18.78
C ASP A 402 -22.00 9.21 -19.92
N ALA A 403 -21.30 10.33 -19.73
CA ALA A 403 -21.18 11.41 -20.70
C ALA A 403 -19.83 11.37 -21.43
N LEU A 404 -19.87 11.28 -22.77
CA LEU A 404 -18.69 11.55 -23.60
C LEU A 404 -18.36 13.04 -23.51
N ALA A 405 -17.13 13.37 -23.09
CA ALA A 405 -16.62 14.73 -23.16
C ALA A 405 -16.36 15.10 -24.63
N GLY A 406 -16.66 16.33 -25.01
CA GLY A 406 -16.42 16.85 -26.36
C GLY A 406 -14.96 17.21 -26.63
N SER A 407 -14.11 17.23 -25.59
CA SER A 407 -12.68 17.52 -25.69
C SER A 407 -11.85 16.89 -24.57
N TRP A 408 -10.52 16.86 -24.73
CA TRP A 408 -9.60 16.40 -23.69
C TRP A 408 -9.70 17.23 -22.40
N THR A 409 -9.77 18.56 -22.53
CA THR A 409 -9.82 19.48 -21.38
C THR A 409 -11.08 19.25 -20.56
N GLU A 410 -12.23 19.15 -21.23
CA GLU A 410 -13.52 18.87 -20.59
C GLU A 410 -13.52 17.51 -19.88
N ALA A 411 -12.88 16.50 -20.48
CA ALA A 411 -12.74 15.18 -19.86
C ALA A 411 -11.94 15.21 -18.56
N VAL A 412 -10.83 15.95 -18.56
CA VAL A 412 -9.98 16.15 -17.39
C VAL A 412 -10.78 16.83 -16.28
N GLU A 413 -11.50 17.91 -16.59
CA GLU A 413 -12.35 18.65 -15.64
C GLU A 413 -13.47 17.76 -15.07
N LEU A 414 -14.12 16.98 -15.92
CA LEU A 414 -15.16 16.03 -15.51
C LEU A 414 -14.61 15.00 -14.53
N GLN A 415 -13.46 14.38 -14.84
CA GLN A 415 -12.79 13.43 -13.96
C GLN A 415 -12.35 14.07 -12.63
N GLN A 416 -11.84 15.30 -12.64
CA GLN A 416 -11.50 16.01 -11.40
C GLN A 416 -12.73 16.25 -10.53
N SER A 417 -13.84 16.69 -11.14
CA SER A 417 -15.07 17.01 -10.41
C SER A 417 -15.75 15.76 -9.82
N ILE A 418 -15.81 14.66 -10.56
CA ILE A 418 -16.53 13.45 -10.12
C ILE A 418 -15.81 12.78 -8.94
N ARG A 419 -14.47 12.85 -8.89
CA ARG A 419 -13.65 12.22 -7.86
C ARG A 419 -13.67 12.92 -6.51
N GLN A 420 -14.18 14.14 -6.45
CA GLN A 420 -14.47 14.82 -5.18
C GLN A 420 -15.69 14.22 -4.49
N ARG A 421 -16.54 13.50 -5.24
CA ARG A 421 -17.74 12.85 -4.70
C ARG A 421 -17.35 11.51 -4.06
N PRO A 422 -17.94 11.17 -2.91
CA PRO A 422 -17.78 9.83 -2.35
C PRO A 422 -18.32 8.79 -3.34
N PHE A 423 -17.65 7.63 -3.39
CA PHE A 423 -18.13 6.46 -4.11
C PHE A 423 -18.50 5.38 -3.10
N GLU A 424 -19.59 4.68 -3.36
CA GLU A 424 -20.11 3.62 -2.50
C GLU A 424 -20.18 2.30 -3.24
N LEU A 425 -20.10 1.21 -2.48
CA LEU A 425 -20.39 -0.11 -3.01
C LEU A 425 -21.89 -0.21 -3.26
N GLU A 426 -22.28 -0.85 -4.37
CA GLU A 426 -23.68 -1.23 -4.59
C GLU A 426 -24.18 -2.24 -3.56
N SER A 427 -23.26 -3.07 -3.04
CA SER A 427 -23.55 -4.09 -2.04
C SER A 427 -22.51 -4.06 -0.93
N PRO A 428 -22.92 -4.15 0.35
CA PRO A 428 -21.98 -4.10 1.46
C PRO A 428 -21.01 -5.29 1.45
N SER A 429 -19.77 -5.02 1.84
CA SER A 429 -18.74 -6.04 2.07
C SER A 429 -19.22 -7.11 3.06
N ARG A 430 -19.22 -8.38 2.62
CA ARG A 430 -19.83 -9.50 3.35
C ARG A 430 -18.83 -10.19 4.26
N THR A 431 -17.58 -10.31 3.81
CA THR A 431 -16.51 -11.00 4.54
C THR A 431 -15.56 -10.02 5.23
N ALA A 432 -14.82 -10.50 6.23
CA ALA A 432 -13.81 -9.66 6.90
C ALA A 432 -12.68 -9.25 5.93
N SER A 433 -12.28 -10.13 5.01
CA SER A 433 -11.29 -9.82 3.97
C SER A 433 -11.78 -8.72 3.01
N GLU A 434 -13.06 -8.74 2.61
CA GLU A 434 -13.66 -7.68 1.78
C GLU A 434 -13.67 -6.34 2.49
N LYS A 435 -14.07 -6.30 3.77
CA LYS A 435 -14.05 -5.05 4.56
C LYS A 435 -12.65 -4.46 4.66
N VAL A 436 -11.64 -5.30 4.83
CA VAL A 436 -10.24 -4.87 4.85
C VAL A 436 -9.81 -4.35 3.48
N LEU A 437 -10.08 -5.10 2.41
CA LEU A 437 -9.74 -4.70 1.04
C LEU A 437 -10.40 -3.36 0.66
N GLU A 438 -11.69 -3.22 0.92
CA GLU A 438 -12.47 -2.00 0.69
C GLU A 438 -11.81 -0.80 1.36
N LYS A 439 -11.49 -0.94 2.65
CA LYS A 439 -10.87 0.12 3.44
C LYS A 439 -9.51 0.52 2.90
N VAL A 440 -8.69 -0.46 2.52
CA VAL A 440 -7.36 -0.22 1.95
C VAL A 440 -7.48 0.50 0.60
N ILE A 441 -8.35 0.04 -0.30
CA ILE A 441 -8.56 0.68 -1.60
C ILE A 441 -9.11 2.11 -1.41
N LYS A 442 -10.07 2.33 -0.49
CA LYS A 442 -10.56 3.68 -0.17
C LYS A 442 -9.45 4.62 0.32
N ASN A 443 -8.51 4.12 1.13
CA ASN A 443 -7.35 4.91 1.55
C ASN A 443 -6.38 5.21 0.38
N MET A 444 -6.24 4.28 -0.58
CA MET A 444 -5.47 4.52 -1.82
C MET A 444 -6.18 5.54 -2.73
N LEU A 445 -7.51 5.62 -2.68
CA LEU A 445 -8.35 6.52 -3.49
C LEU A 445 -8.67 7.86 -2.81
N ALA A 446 -7.99 8.19 -1.70
CA ALA A 446 -8.15 9.50 -1.07
C ALA A 446 -7.81 10.63 -2.07
N PHE A 447 -8.71 11.61 -2.19
CA PHE A 447 -8.57 12.73 -3.13
C PHE A 447 -7.33 13.58 -2.80
N GLU A 448 -7.19 14.01 -1.54
CA GLU A 448 -5.99 14.69 -1.04
C GLU A 448 -4.81 13.72 -0.93
N SER A 449 -3.70 14.02 -1.61
CA SER A 449 -2.51 13.17 -1.62
C SER A 449 -1.88 12.98 -0.24
N GLU A 450 -2.05 13.91 0.71
CA GLU A 450 -1.52 13.79 2.08
C GLU A 450 -2.27 12.80 2.95
N ARG A 451 -3.54 12.51 2.63
CA ARG A 451 -4.37 11.52 3.35
C ARG A 451 -4.26 10.13 2.75
N ARG A 452 -3.64 10.01 1.59
CA ARG A 452 -3.47 8.75 0.86
C ARG A 452 -2.39 7.88 1.49
N THR A 453 -2.46 6.59 1.21
CA THR A 453 -1.33 5.66 1.43
C THR A 453 -0.05 6.23 0.81
N ARG A 454 1.04 6.26 1.60
CA ARG A 454 2.22 7.09 1.29
C ARG A 454 3.13 6.51 0.23
N SER A 455 3.16 5.19 0.07
CA SER A 455 4.05 4.50 -0.85
C SER A 455 3.49 3.15 -1.30
N GLY A 456 4.06 2.60 -2.38
CA GLY A 456 3.76 1.24 -2.83
C GLY A 456 4.03 0.18 -1.77
N PHE A 457 5.12 0.29 -0.99
CA PHE A 457 5.39 -0.65 0.11
C PHE A 457 4.35 -0.59 1.23
N GLU A 458 3.87 0.60 1.59
CA GLU A 458 2.77 0.73 2.56
C GLU A 458 1.49 0.11 1.99
N ALA A 459 1.16 0.35 0.71
CA ALA A 459 0.01 -0.24 0.05
C ALA A 459 0.09 -1.78 0.04
N ALA A 460 1.25 -2.36 -0.30
CA ALA A 460 1.47 -3.80 -0.27
C ALA A 460 1.25 -4.37 1.14
N ALA A 461 1.84 -3.76 2.17
CA ALA A 461 1.69 -4.22 3.55
C ALA A 461 0.23 -4.12 4.05
N ARG A 462 -0.52 -3.09 3.64
CA ARG A 462 -1.95 -2.95 3.96
C ARG A 462 -2.80 -3.98 3.20
N LEU A 463 -2.54 -4.23 1.93
CA LEU A 463 -3.24 -5.24 1.15
C LEU A 463 -3.03 -6.65 1.71
N ARG A 464 -1.84 -6.94 2.27
CA ARG A 464 -1.59 -8.21 2.98
C ARG A 464 -2.53 -8.46 4.15
N LEU A 465 -3.10 -7.41 4.77
CA LEU A 465 -4.06 -7.57 5.86
C LEU A 465 -5.36 -8.26 5.39
N ALA A 466 -5.67 -8.25 4.10
CA ALA A 466 -6.84 -8.95 3.57
C ALA A 466 -6.73 -10.49 3.72
N PHE A 467 -5.52 -11.04 3.76
CA PHE A 467 -5.28 -12.47 4.06
C PHE A 467 -5.42 -12.78 5.56
N TYR A 468 -5.26 -11.78 6.42
CA TYR A 468 -5.23 -11.92 7.88
C TYR A 468 -6.19 -10.91 8.53
N PRO A 469 -7.51 -11.03 8.32
CA PRO A 469 -8.48 -10.03 8.79
C PRO A 469 -8.46 -9.85 10.32
N GLU A 470 -8.14 -10.89 11.09
CA GLU A 470 -7.95 -10.79 12.55
C GLU A 470 -6.79 -9.87 12.92
N LEU A 471 -5.70 -9.90 12.14
CA LEU A 471 -4.56 -9.01 12.34
C LEU A 471 -4.92 -7.57 11.94
N ALA A 472 -5.75 -7.39 10.90
CA ALA A 472 -6.24 -6.06 10.50
C ALA A 472 -6.95 -5.34 11.64
N GLN A 473 -7.77 -6.05 12.42
CA GLN A 473 -8.43 -5.52 13.61
C GLN A 473 -7.45 -5.06 14.70
N ARG A 474 -6.20 -5.54 14.72
CA ARG A 474 -5.19 -5.06 15.68
C ARG A 474 -4.62 -3.70 15.29
N PHE A 475 -4.45 -3.43 13.99
CA PHE A 475 -3.99 -2.13 13.51
C PHE A 475 -5.08 -1.06 13.62
N GLU A 476 -6.32 -1.44 13.31
CA GLU A 476 -7.45 -0.52 13.27
C GLU A 476 -8.70 -1.19 13.91
N PRO A 477 -8.74 -1.29 15.24
CA PRO A 477 -9.83 -1.98 15.95
C PRO A 477 -11.17 -1.29 15.74
N GLU A 478 -12.22 -2.10 15.52
CA GLU A 478 -13.58 -1.60 15.38
C GLU A 478 -14.08 -0.97 16.69
N SER A 479 -14.91 0.07 16.55
CA SER A 479 -15.55 0.76 17.67
C SER A 479 -16.35 -0.24 18.51
N GLY A 480 -16.09 -0.25 19.83
CA GLY A 480 -16.79 -1.14 20.78
C GLY A 480 -16.03 -2.42 21.16
N THR A 481 -14.98 -2.79 20.42
CA THR A 481 -14.11 -3.93 20.78
C THR A 481 -13.32 -3.68 22.07
N LEU A 482 -12.90 -4.74 22.77
CA LEU A 482 -12.08 -4.63 23.98
C LEU A 482 -10.75 -3.91 23.71
N ALA A 483 -10.13 -4.15 22.54
CA ALA A 483 -8.92 -3.45 22.11
C ALA A 483 -9.17 -1.94 21.95
N ALA A 484 -10.28 -1.54 21.31
CA ALA A 484 -10.64 -0.12 21.19
C ALA A 484 -10.90 0.53 22.57
N ARG A 485 -11.57 -0.19 23.48
CA ARG A 485 -11.77 0.28 24.87
C ARG A 485 -10.44 0.46 25.60
N LEU A 486 -9.54 -0.52 25.54
CA LEU A 486 -8.22 -0.41 26.16
C LEU A 486 -7.37 0.72 25.56
N LEU A 487 -7.44 0.96 24.25
CA LEU A 487 -6.76 2.10 23.62
C LEU A 487 -7.31 3.47 24.07
N SER A 488 -8.55 3.52 24.55
CA SER A 488 -9.15 4.75 25.09
C SER A 488 -8.69 5.04 26.52
N VAL A 489 -8.22 4.01 27.25
CA VAL A 489 -7.67 4.15 28.60
C VAL A 489 -6.26 4.75 28.53
N PRO A 490 -5.90 5.70 29.42
CA PRO A 490 -4.54 6.25 29.46
C PRO A 490 -3.47 5.14 29.58
N PRO A 491 -2.43 5.12 28.72
CA PRO A 491 -1.41 4.06 28.75
C PRO A 491 -0.71 3.90 30.11
N LEU A 492 -0.54 5.00 30.84
CA LEU A 492 0.02 4.97 32.20
C LEU A 492 -0.88 4.22 33.17
N PHE A 493 -2.20 4.33 33.05
CA PHE A 493 -3.12 3.64 33.96
C PHE A 493 -3.09 2.13 33.74
N LEU A 494 -3.15 1.66 32.49
CA LEU A 494 -3.07 0.23 32.18
C LEU A 494 -1.74 -0.37 32.65
N ALA A 495 -0.63 0.32 32.37
CA ALA A 495 0.68 -0.12 32.82
C ALA A 495 0.79 -0.14 34.35
N ALA A 496 0.21 0.83 35.04
CA ALA A 496 0.17 0.87 36.50
C ALA A 496 -0.61 -0.31 37.08
N VAL A 497 -1.77 -0.66 36.50
CA VAL A 497 -2.54 -1.84 36.94
C VAL A 497 -1.73 -3.12 36.77
N VAL A 498 -1.11 -3.32 35.61
CA VAL A 498 -0.32 -4.54 35.32
C VAL A 498 0.91 -4.67 36.22
N ILE A 499 1.53 -3.55 36.62
CA ILE A 499 2.75 -3.56 37.42
C ILE A 499 2.44 -3.54 38.92
N PHE A 500 1.67 -2.57 39.40
CA PHE A 500 1.48 -2.35 40.83
C PHE A 500 0.55 -3.36 41.47
N VAL A 501 -0.52 -3.82 40.81
CA VAL A 501 -1.46 -4.76 41.44
C VAL A 501 -0.77 -6.07 41.86
N PRO A 502 0.01 -6.76 40.99
CA PRO A 502 0.73 -7.96 41.42
C PRO A 502 1.81 -7.67 42.47
N ASN A 503 2.50 -6.52 42.38
CA ASN A 503 3.54 -6.15 43.35
C ASN A 503 2.97 -5.85 44.74
N VAL A 504 1.86 -5.12 44.82
CA VAL A 504 1.14 -4.85 46.07
C VAL A 504 0.59 -6.15 46.64
N ALA A 505 -0.07 -6.98 45.83
CA ALA A 505 -0.58 -8.27 46.27
C ALA A 505 0.54 -9.18 46.83
N ALA A 506 1.68 -9.26 46.12
CA ALA A 506 2.85 -10.01 46.57
C ALA A 506 3.44 -9.43 47.87
N SER A 507 3.50 -8.11 48.01
CA SER A 507 3.96 -7.43 49.23
C SER A 507 3.06 -7.71 50.44
N VAL A 508 1.74 -7.64 50.24
CA VAL A 508 0.74 -7.94 51.28
C VAL A 508 0.84 -9.40 51.71
N PHE A 509 0.90 -10.32 50.75
CA PHE A 509 1.09 -11.75 51.04
C PHE A 509 2.40 -12.00 51.79
N ASN A 510 3.52 -11.44 51.32
CA ASN A 510 4.82 -11.62 51.96
C ASN A 510 4.84 -11.07 53.40
N TYR A 511 4.19 -9.93 53.64
CA TYR A 511 4.06 -9.36 54.99
C TYR A 511 3.31 -10.30 55.94
N PHE A 512 2.12 -10.77 55.56
CA PHE A 512 1.32 -11.66 56.41
C PHE A 512 1.97 -13.03 56.60
N TYR A 513 2.62 -13.56 55.55
CA TYR A 513 3.38 -14.80 55.63
C TYR A 513 4.53 -14.67 56.64
N ASN A 514 5.40 -13.65 56.49
CA ASN A 514 6.54 -13.47 57.38
C ASN A 514 6.11 -13.14 58.81
N ARG A 515 5.10 -12.29 59.00
CA ARG A 515 4.55 -11.98 60.33
C ARG A 515 4.01 -13.23 61.03
N GLY A 516 3.20 -14.01 60.34
CA GLY A 516 2.50 -15.15 60.93
C GLY A 516 3.33 -16.43 61.04
N ARG A 517 4.50 -16.51 60.40
CA ARG A 517 5.30 -17.75 60.31
C ARG A 517 6.77 -17.63 60.60
N VAL A 518 7.40 -16.50 60.27
CA VAL A 518 8.80 -16.29 60.62
C VAL A 518 8.80 -15.61 61.98
N ILE A 519 8.20 -14.43 62.07
CA ILE A 519 8.24 -13.60 63.27
C ILE A 519 7.43 -14.17 64.44
N ALA A 520 6.28 -14.80 64.18
CA ALA A 520 5.45 -15.40 65.23
C ALA A 520 6.15 -16.53 65.99
N ASP A 521 6.99 -17.32 65.31
CA ASP A 521 7.73 -18.43 65.92
C ASP A 521 8.80 -17.90 66.91
N PHE A 522 9.38 -16.72 66.65
CA PHE A 522 10.39 -16.06 67.51
C PHE A 522 9.81 -15.12 68.57
N ALA A 523 8.52 -14.78 68.50
CA ALA A 523 7.90 -13.84 69.43
C ALA A 523 7.89 -14.31 70.90
N GLN A 524 8.09 -15.62 71.15
CA GLN A 524 8.24 -16.18 72.49
C GLN A 524 9.64 -15.97 73.08
N ILE A 525 10.66 -15.84 72.22
CA ILE A 525 12.06 -15.67 72.60
C ILE A 525 12.40 -14.17 72.67
N GLU A 526 11.95 -13.41 71.66
CA GLU A 526 12.20 -11.97 71.54
C GLU A 526 10.87 -11.20 71.38
N PRO A 527 10.30 -10.65 72.48
CA PRO A 527 8.98 -10.00 72.46
C PRO A 527 8.92 -8.71 71.63
N GLU A 528 10.07 -8.05 71.41
CA GLU A 528 10.16 -6.77 70.65
C GLU A 528 10.23 -6.99 69.13
N LEU A 529 10.64 -8.19 68.68
CA LEU A 529 10.84 -8.52 67.27
C LEU A 529 9.61 -8.26 66.38
N PRO A 530 8.36 -8.57 66.78
CA PRO A 530 7.19 -8.28 65.97
C PRO A 530 6.95 -6.79 65.72
N ALA A 531 7.16 -5.95 66.74
CA ALA A 531 6.98 -4.51 66.62
C ALA A 531 8.08 -3.87 65.76
N ASP A 532 9.31 -4.36 65.87
CA ASP A 532 10.41 -3.94 65.02
C ASP A 532 10.22 -4.37 63.57
N PHE A 533 9.77 -5.61 63.32
CA PHE A 533 9.46 -6.08 61.97
C PHE A 533 8.39 -5.20 61.31
N GLU A 534 7.32 -4.85 62.04
CA GLU A 534 6.30 -3.92 61.55
C GLU A 534 6.89 -2.56 61.20
N THR A 535 7.76 -2.02 62.07
CA THR A 535 8.43 -0.74 61.85
C THR A 535 9.27 -0.78 60.58
N VAL A 536 10.12 -1.80 60.42
CA VAL A 536 10.96 -1.97 59.22
C VAL A 536 10.08 -2.16 57.98
N ALA A 537 9.01 -2.96 58.06
CA ALA A 537 8.11 -3.16 56.93
C ALA A 537 7.41 -1.88 56.48
N ASN A 538 6.98 -1.04 57.43
CA ASN A 538 6.38 0.26 57.12
C ASN A 538 7.39 1.20 56.45
N TRP A 539 8.64 1.25 56.94
CA TRP A 539 9.69 2.05 56.31
C TRP A 539 10.06 1.56 54.91
N VAL A 540 10.29 0.26 54.75
CA VAL A 540 10.64 -0.34 53.45
C VAL A 540 9.54 -0.08 52.43
N ASN A 541 8.28 -0.40 52.76
CA ASN A 541 7.16 -0.18 51.84
C ASN A 541 6.92 1.31 51.57
N GLY A 542 7.01 2.15 52.61
CA GLY A 542 6.86 3.60 52.53
C GLY A 542 7.90 4.29 51.64
N ILE A 543 9.05 3.66 51.41
CA ILE A 543 10.11 4.15 50.51
C ILE A 543 10.04 3.47 49.13
N VAL A 544 9.94 2.14 49.11
CA VAL A 544 10.04 1.33 47.89
C VAL A 544 8.89 1.60 46.93
N PHE A 545 7.65 1.73 47.40
CA PHE A 545 6.52 2.01 46.51
C PHE A 545 6.60 3.41 45.87
N PRO A 546 6.89 4.51 46.60
CA PRO A 546 7.12 5.81 45.97
C PRO A 546 8.31 5.84 45.00
N VAL A 547 9.43 5.20 45.34
CA VAL A 547 10.58 5.09 44.42
C VAL A 547 10.19 4.28 43.17
N GLY A 548 9.47 3.18 43.34
CA GLY A 548 8.93 2.37 42.25
C GLY A 548 7.98 3.16 41.35
N ALA A 549 7.11 3.99 41.93
CA ALA A 549 6.23 4.91 41.20
C ALA A 549 7.03 5.94 40.39
N LEU A 550 8.05 6.56 40.97
CA LEU A 550 8.92 7.51 40.27
C LEU A 550 9.62 6.85 39.08
N LEU A 551 10.25 5.69 39.28
CA LEU A 551 10.95 4.95 38.22
C LEU A 551 9.98 4.47 37.13
N PHE A 552 8.77 4.06 37.50
CA PHE A 552 7.69 3.73 36.57
C PHE A 552 7.36 4.90 35.65
N PHE A 553 7.18 6.11 36.19
CA PHE A 553 6.92 7.30 35.37
C PHE A 553 8.08 7.61 34.43
N LEU A 554 9.33 7.48 34.89
CA LEU A 554 10.52 7.69 34.05
C LEU A 554 10.56 6.74 32.85
N VAL A 555 10.12 5.49 33.02
CA VAL A 555 10.04 4.50 31.92
C VAL A 555 8.83 4.75 31.01
N MET A 556 7.67 5.08 31.58
CA MET A 556 6.41 5.19 30.84
C MET A 556 6.20 6.51 30.11
N LEU A 557 6.70 7.64 30.63
CA LEU A 557 6.49 8.97 30.01
C LEU A 557 7.03 9.04 28.57
N PRO A 558 8.25 8.55 28.25
CA PRO A 558 8.71 8.49 26.87
C PRO A 558 7.80 7.66 25.96
N VAL A 559 7.32 6.50 26.44
CA VAL A 559 6.43 5.61 25.68
C VAL A 559 5.07 6.28 25.41
N ALA A 560 4.50 6.96 26.41
CA ALA A 560 3.28 7.74 26.23
C ALA A 560 3.48 8.86 25.18
N GLY A 561 4.66 9.50 25.16
CA GLY A 561 5.04 10.46 24.13
C GLY A 561 5.11 9.84 22.72
N VAL A 562 5.63 8.61 22.59
CA VAL A 562 5.66 7.87 21.32
C VAL A 562 4.24 7.56 20.82
N LEU A 563 3.36 7.09 21.71
CA LEU A 563 1.96 6.81 21.40
C LEU A 563 1.21 8.08 20.96
N ARG A 564 1.47 9.21 21.62
CA ARG A 564 0.92 10.52 21.23
C ARG A 564 1.39 10.93 19.83
N LYS A 565 2.69 10.83 19.54
CA LYS A 565 3.24 11.12 18.20
C LYS A 565 2.60 10.24 17.13
N ALA A 566 2.40 8.95 17.43
CA ALA A 566 1.75 8.02 16.51
C ALA A 566 0.28 8.40 16.25
N ARG A 567 -0.46 8.84 17.28
CA ARG A 567 -1.82 9.36 17.14
C ARG A 567 -1.87 10.64 16.30
N GLU A 568 -0.84 11.47 16.37
CA GLU A 568 -0.66 12.68 15.56
C GLU A 568 -0.14 12.38 14.13
N GLY A 569 0.08 11.11 13.75
CA GLY A 569 0.56 10.72 12.43
C GLY A 569 2.03 11.05 12.14
N LYS A 570 2.79 11.43 13.16
CA LYS A 570 4.21 11.81 13.05
C LYS A 570 5.10 10.58 12.88
N ALA A 571 6.19 10.73 12.14
CA ALA A 571 7.19 9.67 11.98
C ALA A 571 7.80 9.28 13.34
N ILE A 572 7.95 7.98 13.57
CA ILE A 572 8.49 7.42 14.81
C ILE A 572 9.90 6.88 14.53
N ALA A 573 10.88 7.35 15.30
CA ALA A 573 12.25 6.89 15.16
C ALA A 573 12.39 5.43 15.62
N SER A 574 13.28 4.65 14.99
CA SER A 574 13.48 3.23 15.36
C SER A 574 13.84 3.05 16.85
N LYS A 575 14.60 3.99 17.43
CA LYS A 575 14.92 4.00 18.89
C LYS A 575 13.69 4.10 19.80
N ASP A 576 12.64 4.77 19.34
CA ASP A 576 11.40 4.94 20.09
C ASP A 576 10.56 3.65 20.02
N VAL A 577 10.63 2.92 18.90
CA VAL A 577 10.07 1.56 18.77
C VAL A 577 10.84 0.57 19.65
N ASP A 578 12.18 0.66 19.73
CA ASP A 578 12.98 -0.17 20.64
C ASP A 578 12.61 0.04 22.11
N ARG A 579 12.32 1.29 22.51
CA ARG A 579 11.82 1.61 23.85
C ARG A 579 10.49 0.91 24.12
N LEU A 580 9.58 0.89 23.16
CA LEU A 580 8.31 0.18 23.27
C LEU A 580 8.52 -1.34 23.40
N TRP A 581 9.34 -1.96 22.55
CA TRP A 581 9.59 -3.41 22.58
C TRP A 581 10.39 -3.88 23.81
N SER A 582 11.15 -2.98 24.43
CA SER A 582 11.85 -3.24 25.69
C SER A 582 11.02 -2.90 26.93
N LEU A 583 9.76 -2.48 26.78
CA LEU A 583 8.92 -2.03 27.89
C LEU A 583 8.75 -3.12 28.96
N GLY A 584 8.39 -4.34 28.56
CA GLY A 584 8.25 -5.46 29.50
C GLY A 584 9.52 -5.76 30.29
N LEU A 585 10.70 -5.67 29.67
CA LEU A 585 11.97 -5.84 30.36
C LEU A 585 12.27 -4.70 31.33
N ARG A 586 12.13 -3.44 30.89
CA ARG A 586 12.44 -2.26 31.72
C ARG A 586 11.54 -2.17 32.94
N SER A 587 10.24 -2.39 32.77
CA SER A 587 9.25 -2.36 33.85
C SER A 587 9.53 -3.41 34.91
N THR A 588 10.02 -4.57 34.51
CA THR A 588 10.24 -5.71 35.43
C THR A 588 11.58 -5.64 36.13
N LEU A 589 12.62 -5.08 35.50
CA LEU A 589 13.89 -4.80 36.15
C LEU A 589 13.75 -3.85 37.35
N ILE A 590 12.82 -2.88 37.28
CA ILE A 590 12.52 -1.99 38.42
C ILE A 590 12.03 -2.82 39.61
N GLY A 591 10.99 -3.63 39.40
CA GLY A 591 10.43 -4.49 40.45
C GLY A 591 11.48 -5.44 41.02
N ALA A 592 12.19 -6.20 40.17
CA ALA A 592 13.22 -7.13 40.61
C ALA A 592 14.29 -6.47 41.48
N THR A 593 14.78 -5.29 41.06
CA THR A 593 15.80 -4.54 41.80
C THR A 593 15.28 -4.11 43.17
N LEU A 594 14.06 -3.56 43.23
CA LEU A 594 13.45 -3.09 44.47
C LEU A 594 13.15 -4.24 45.44
N TRP A 595 12.69 -5.40 44.95
CA TRP A 595 12.49 -6.60 45.77
C TRP A 595 13.81 -7.12 46.34
N CYS A 596 14.88 -7.17 45.53
CA CYS A 596 16.20 -7.59 46.00
C CYS A 596 16.75 -6.64 47.07
N ILE A 597 16.65 -5.33 46.86
CA ILE A 597 17.07 -4.32 47.84
C ILE A 597 16.26 -4.48 49.13
N SER A 598 14.94 -4.61 49.03
CA SER A 598 14.06 -4.80 50.20
C SER A 598 14.48 -6.02 51.00
N GLY A 599 14.75 -7.14 50.33
CA GLY A 599 15.17 -8.36 51.01
C GLY A 599 16.50 -8.24 51.74
N LEU A 600 17.46 -7.56 51.13
CA LEU A 600 18.74 -7.26 51.78
C LEU A 600 18.57 -6.36 53.00
N VAL A 601 17.74 -5.31 52.90
CA VAL A 601 17.49 -4.36 54.00
C VAL A 601 16.88 -5.09 55.20
N PHE A 602 15.85 -5.91 55.01
CA PHE A 602 15.28 -6.68 56.11
C PHE A 602 16.28 -7.64 56.74
N ALA A 603 17.04 -8.38 55.93
CA ALA A 603 18.02 -9.34 56.42
C ALA A 603 19.11 -8.66 57.27
N VAL A 604 19.64 -7.52 56.82
CA VAL A 604 20.67 -6.76 57.53
C VAL A 604 20.12 -6.13 58.81
N VAL A 605 18.96 -5.46 58.74
CA VAL A 605 18.41 -4.75 59.91
C VAL A 605 18.03 -5.73 61.01
N LEU A 606 17.30 -6.80 60.68
CA LEU A 606 16.90 -7.80 61.68
C LEU A 606 18.09 -8.61 62.19
N GLY A 607 18.98 -9.06 61.32
CA GLY A 607 20.17 -9.83 61.72
C GLY A 607 21.17 -9.02 62.54
N SER A 608 21.24 -7.70 62.36
CA SER A 608 22.09 -6.82 63.18
C SER A 608 21.52 -6.58 64.58
N LYS A 609 20.19 -6.58 64.73
CA LYS A 609 19.51 -6.28 65.98
C LYS A 609 19.26 -7.52 66.84
N TYR A 610 19.14 -8.69 66.22
CA TYR A 610 18.80 -9.95 66.86
C TYR A 610 19.81 -11.06 66.53
N PRO A 611 20.85 -11.28 67.38
CA PRO A 611 21.90 -12.27 67.12
C PRO A 611 21.43 -13.72 67.16
N GLU A 612 20.30 -14.02 67.84
CA GLU A 612 19.70 -15.36 67.90
C GLU A 612 18.89 -15.70 66.63
N PHE A 613 18.74 -14.76 65.71
CA PHE A 613 18.15 -15.00 64.40
C PHE A 613 19.17 -15.77 63.52
N ASP A 614 19.12 -17.10 63.59
CA ASP A 614 20.10 -17.99 62.96
C ASP A 614 20.13 -17.85 61.43
N ALA A 615 21.25 -18.23 60.82
CA ALA A 615 21.47 -18.19 59.38
C ALA A 615 20.43 -19.01 58.60
N GLN A 616 19.86 -20.06 59.20
CA GLN A 616 18.81 -20.87 58.59
C GLN A 616 17.47 -20.10 58.46
N ASP A 617 17.14 -19.23 59.42
CA ASP A 617 15.91 -18.42 59.42
C ASP A 617 16.03 -17.17 58.52
N GLY A 618 17.24 -16.61 58.44
CA GLY A 618 17.57 -15.61 57.42
C GLY A 618 17.40 -16.12 55.99
N VAL A 619 17.76 -17.39 55.74
CA VAL A 619 17.54 -18.04 54.44
C VAL A 619 16.05 -18.16 54.12
N HIS A 620 15.18 -18.43 55.11
CA HIS A 620 13.73 -18.48 54.88
C HIS A 620 13.13 -17.13 54.52
N PHE A 621 13.58 -16.06 55.17
CA PHE A 621 13.16 -14.70 54.86
C PHE A 621 13.58 -14.30 53.44
N VAL A 622 14.84 -14.58 53.08
CA VAL A 622 15.35 -14.35 51.71
C VAL A 622 14.59 -15.20 50.69
N LEU A 623 14.26 -16.45 51.01
CA LEU A 623 13.52 -17.33 50.12
C LEU A 623 12.08 -16.83 49.89
N SER A 624 11.35 -16.40 50.93
CA SER A 624 10.00 -15.84 50.76
C SER A 624 9.98 -14.61 49.86
N LEU A 625 11.01 -13.76 49.98
CA LEU A 625 11.21 -12.56 49.17
C LEU A 625 11.61 -12.87 47.74
N VAL A 626 12.47 -13.87 47.51
CA VAL A 626 12.83 -14.33 46.16
C VAL A 626 11.61 -14.92 45.45
N LEU A 627 10.73 -15.62 46.18
CA LEU A 627 9.51 -16.19 45.62
C LEU A 627 8.46 -15.10 45.29
N CYS A 628 8.15 -14.22 46.25
CA CYS A 628 7.19 -13.13 46.04
C CYS A 628 7.71 -12.11 45.00
N GLY A 629 8.99 -11.76 45.08
CA GLY A 629 9.67 -10.90 44.10
C GLY A 629 9.76 -11.54 42.73
N GLY A 630 9.97 -12.86 42.65
CA GLY A 630 9.98 -13.62 41.40
C GLY A 630 8.64 -13.60 40.66
N VAL A 631 7.53 -13.81 41.38
CA VAL A 631 6.16 -13.66 40.87
C VAL A 631 5.91 -12.21 40.41
N ALA A 632 6.27 -11.24 41.25
CA ALA A 632 6.11 -9.81 40.98
C ALA A 632 7.06 -9.28 39.87
N TRP A 633 8.01 -10.11 39.44
CA TRP A 633 8.95 -9.85 38.35
C TRP A 633 8.49 -10.48 37.03
N VAL A 634 8.19 -11.78 37.03
CA VAL A 634 7.96 -12.55 35.79
C VAL A 634 6.56 -12.32 35.20
N TYR A 635 5.51 -12.20 36.01
CA TYR A 635 4.16 -12.03 35.46
C TYR A 635 3.92 -10.64 34.84
N PRO A 636 4.36 -9.52 35.45
CA PRO A 636 4.27 -8.23 34.81
C PRO A 636 5.08 -8.12 33.51
N TYR A 637 6.11 -8.96 33.31
CA TYR A 637 6.87 -9.00 32.06
C TYR A 637 5.95 -9.36 30.89
N PHE A 638 5.20 -10.45 31.03
CA PHE A 638 4.28 -10.92 30.01
C PHE A 638 3.15 -9.92 29.78
N GLY A 639 2.54 -9.38 30.84
CA GLY A 639 1.49 -8.37 30.72
C GLY A 639 1.95 -7.11 29.98
N MET A 640 3.10 -6.56 30.36
CA MET A 640 3.65 -5.37 29.71
C MET A 640 4.13 -5.63 28.28
N THR A 641 4.65 -6.83 28.00
CA THR A 641 5.06 -7.23 26.64
C THR A 641 3.85 -7.43 25.73
N LEU A 642 2.77 -8.01 26.23
CA LEU A 642 1.49 -8.13 25.51
C LEU A 642 0.91 -6.75 25.19
N LEU A 643 0.87 -5.83 26.16
CA LEU A 643 0.43 -4.45 25.92
C LEU A 643 1.30 -3.76 24.87
N ALA A 644 2.62 -3.89 24.99
CA ALA A 644 3.55 -3.29 24.04
C ALA A 644 3.36 -3.83 22.62
N LEU A 645 3.27 -5.15 22.44
CA LEU A 645 3.25 -5.79 21.13
C LEU A 645 1.86 -5.84 20.48
N LEU A 646 0.80 -6.12 21.26
CA LEU A 646 -0.54 -6.35 20.72
C LEU A 646 -1.39 -5.08 20.67
N LEU A 647 -1.15 -4.12 21.58
CA LEU A 647 -1.97 -2.92 21.69
C LEU A 647 -1.26 -1.69 21.13
N TYR A 648 -0.02 -1.46 21.55
CA TYR A 648 0.71 -0.22 21.25
C TYR A 648 1.50 -0.28 19.94
N TYR A 649 2.18 -1.38 19.66
CA TYR A 649 3.02 -1.51 18.48
C TYR A 649 2.25 -1.37 17.15
N PRO A 650 1.06 -1.98 16.96
CA PRO A 650 0.28 -1.80 15.75
C PRO A 650 -0.05 -0.34 15.49
N LYS A 651 -0.38 0.42 16.55
CA LYS A 651 -0.70 1.85 16.44
C LYS A 651 0.52 2.71 16.10
N VAL A 652 1.70 2.30 16.55
CA VAL A 652 2.98 2.98 16.25
C VAL A 652 3.38 2.77 14.78
N ILE A 653 3.13 1.57 14.24
CA ILE A 653 3.50 1.20 12.87
C ILE A 653 2.41 1.52 11.85
N SER A 654 1.13 1.64 12.26
CA SER A 654 -0.01 1.82 11.36
C SER A 654 0.08 3.04 10.44
N GLY A 655 0.91 4.04 10.76
CA GLY A 655 1.08 5.24 9.93
C GLY A 655 1.96 5.06 8.69
N GLY A 656 2.69 3.94 8.58
CA GLY A 656 3.55 3.68 7.42
C GLY A 656 3.79 2.20 7.11
N MET A 657 3.37 1.27 7.98
CA MET A 657 3.51 -0.17 7.81
C MET A 657 4.95 -0.65 7.50
N VAL A 658 5.95 0.11 7.96
CA VAL A 658 7.38 -0.19 7.76
C VAL A 658 8.09 -0.23 9.10
N ASP A 659 8.83 -1.32 9.33
CA ASP A 659 9.76 -1.46 10.44
C ASP A 659 11.03 -2.18 9.96
N GLU A 660 12.07 -1.41 9.65
CA GLU A 660 13.34 -1.95 9.13
C GLU A 660 14.09 -2.83 10.13
N SER A 661 13.85 -2.65 11.43
CA SER A 661 14.51 -3.41 12.49
C SER A 661 13.61 -4.51 13.06
N PHE A 662 12.48 -4.79 12.40
CA PHE A 662 11.48 -5.77 12.86
C PHE A 662 12.09 -7.14 13.11
N ASP A 663 12.80 -7.70 12.12
CA ASP A 663 13.37 -9.06 12.22
C ASP A 663 14.36 -9.18 13.38
N ARG A 664 15.19 -8.14 13.60
CA ARG A 664 16.14 -8.07 14.72
C ARG A 664 15.39 -8.05 16.05
N ARG A 665 14.37 -7.18 16.17
CA ARG A 665 13.54 -7.04 17.38
C ARG A 665 12.78 -8.33 17.69
N CYS A 666 12.20 -8.96 16.66
CA CYS A 666 11.51 -10.24 16.73
C CYS A 666 12.43 -11.33 17.31
N LEU A 667 13.63 -11.50 16.75
CA LEU A 667 14.58 -12.50 17.23
C LEU A 667 15.00 -12.26 18.70
N GLN A 668 15.26 -11.00 19.07
CA GLN A 668 15.60 -10.64 20.44
C GLN A 668 14.44 -10.92 21.41
N LEU A 669 13.22 -10.59 21.02
CA LEU A 669 12.03 -10.82 21.84
C LEU A 669 11.75 -12.31 22.04
N LYS A 670 11.87 -13.13 20.99
CA LYS A 670 11.70 -14.59 21.08
C LYS A 670 12.66 -15.22 22.09
N LYS A 671 13.95 -14.91 21.99
CA LYS A 671 14.96 -15.40 22.94
C LYS A 671 14.62 -15.01 24.38
N ARG A 672 14.19 -13.76 24.60
CA ARG A 672 13.81 -13.26 25.92
C ARG A 672 12.55 -13.94 26.46
N ASN A 673 11.53 -14.12 25.62
CA ASN A 673 10.27 -14.77 26.00
C ASN A 673 10.49 -16.20 26.49
N ILE A 674 11.38 -16.97 25.84
CA ILE A 674 11.75 -18.32 26.28
C ILE A 674 12.36 -18.26 27.68
N GLY A 675 13.32 -17.36 27.92
CA GLY A 675 13.96 -17.21 29.22
C GLY A 675 12.96 -16.89 30.34
N TYR A 676 12.06 -15.92 30.12
CA TYR A 676 11.04 -15.57 31.12
C TYR A 676 9.99 -16.66 31.31
N PHE A 677 9.65 -17.43 30.27
CA PHE A 677 8.76 -18.57 30.41
C PHE A 677 9.38 -19.68 31.28
N LEU A 678 10.67 -20.00 31.06
CA LEU A 678 11.40 -20.93 31.91
C LEU A 678 11.47 -20.43 33.36
N SER A 679 11.70 -19.14 33.58
CA SER A 679 11.65 -18.53 34.92
C SER A 679 10.26 -18.63 35.57
N ALA A 680 9.18 -18.45 34.79
CA ALA A 680 7.81 -18.57 35.27
C ALA A 680 7.48 -19.99 35.79
N ALA A 681 8.10 -21.02 35.20
CA ALA A 681 7.98 -22.40 35.65
C ALA A 681 8.92 -22.72 36.83
N ALA A 682 10.17 -22.23 36.80
CA ALA A 682 11.18 -22.55 37.80
C ALA A 682 10.87 -21.94 39.18
N ILE A 683 10.37 -20.70 39.23
CA ILE A 683 10.14 -19.98 40.49
C ILE A 683 9.09 -20.69 41.36
N PRO A 684 7.90 -21.07 40.86
CA PRO A 684 6.92 -21.77 41.67
C PRO A 684 7.31 -23.22 42.01
N LEU A 685 8.05 -23.92 41.14
CA LEU A 685 8.57 -25.25 41.47
C LEU A 685 9.57 -25.20 42.61
N THR A 686 10.44 -24.19 42.62
CA THR A 686 11.37 -23.93 43.72
C THR A 686 10.60 -23.56 45.00
N ALA A 687 9.54 -22.76 44.87
CA ALA A 687 8.65 -22.42 45.98
C ALA A 687 8.01 -23.65 46.63
N ILE A 688 7.41 -24.50 45.80
CA ILE A 688 6.74 -25.72 46.27
C ILE A 688 7.76 -26.66 46.90
N GLY A 689 8.92 -26.86 46.28
CA GLY A 689 9.99 -27.69 46.84
C GLY A 689 10.44 -27.21 48.22
N ALA A 690 10.65 -25.90 48.38
CA ALA A 690 11.02 -25.31 49.66
C ALA A 690 9.89 -25.35 50.70
N LEU A 691 8.63 -25.21 50.29
CA LEU A 691 7.47 -25.31 51.18
C LEU A 691 7.21 -26.75 51.64
N VAL A 692 7.41 -27.75 50.77
CA VAL A 692 7.20 -29.18 51.08
C VAL A 692 8.27 -29.74 52.03
N TYR A 693 9.47 -29.16 52.03
CA TYR A 693 10.53 -29.55 52.97
C TYR A 693 10.16 -29.29 54.45
N ARG A 694 9.17 -28.43 54.73
CA ARG A 694 8.71 -28.11 56.09
C ARG A 694 7.47 -28.94 56.46
N GLN A 695 7.53 -29.68 57.58
CA GLN A 695 6.45 -30.59 57.99
C GLN A 695 5.23 -29.92 58.66
N ASP A 696 5.27 -28.60 58.93
CA ASP A 696 4.27 -27.89 59.79
C ASP A 696 3.38 -26.85 59.07
N LEU A 697 3.23 -26.95 57.74
CA LEU A 697 2.36 -26.03 56.97
C LEU A 697 0.92 -26.55 56.88
N PRO A 698 -0.10 -25.70 57.13
CA PRO A 698 -1.49 -26.09 57.02
C PRO A 698 -1.82 -26.31 55.55
N ARG A 699 -2.45 -27.44 55.27
CA ARG A 699 -2.69 -27.97 53.91
C ARG A 699 -3.39 -26.96 52.99
N ASN A 700 -4.23 -26.09 53.55
CA ASN A 700 -4.94 -25.04 52.82
C ASN A 700 -4.00 -23.97 52.21
N LEU A 701 -2.91 -23.60 52.88
CA LEU A 701 -1.98 -22.59 52.38
C LEU A 701 -1.08 -23.14 51.27
N ILE A 702 -0.62 -24.39 51.40
CA ILE A 702 0.11 -25.09 50.34
C ILE A 702 -0.77 -25.24 49.09
N LEU A 703 -2.04 -25.64 49.28
CA LEU A 703 -3.00 -25.78 48.19
C LEU A 703 -3.26 -24.42 47.51
N ALA A 704 -3.47 -23.35 48.27
CA ALA A 704 -3.67 -22.01 47.73
C ALA A 704 -2.44 -21.52 46.94
N GLY A 705 -1.23 -21.70 47.47
CA GLY A 705 0.02 -21.35 46.78
C GLY A 705 0.23 -22.15 45.50
N ALA A 706 -0.06 -23.45 45.51
CA ALA A 706 0.01 -24.31 44.34
C ALA A 706 -1.01 -23.92 43.26
N ILE A 707 -2.24 -23.52 43.65
CA ILE A 707 -3.26 -23.01 42.73
C ILE A 707 -2.79 -21.69 42.09
N VAL A 708 -2.31 -20.73 42.88
CA VAL A 708 -1.80 -19.44 42.37
C VAL A 708 -0.62 -19.66 41.41
N ALA A 709 0.29 -20.57 41.75
CA ALA A 709 1.39 -20.98 40.90
C ALA A 709 0.93 -21.58 39.57
N ALA A 710 -0.03 -22.52 39.62
CA ALA A 710 -0.58 -23.17 38.44
C ALA A 710 -1.32 -22.17 37.52
N VAL A 711 -2.14 -21.30 38.11
CA VAL A 711 -2.85 -20.23 37.38
C VAL A 711 -1.86 -19.25 36.75
N GLY A 712 -0.83 -18.83 37.50
CA GLY A 712 0.22 -17.95 36.98
C GLY A 712 1.00 -18.59 35.82
N LEU A 713 1.41 -19.84 35.95
CA LEU A 713 2.10 -20.59 34.90
C LEU A 713 1.21 -20.74 33.65
N LEU A 714 -0.06 -21.10 33.82
CA LEU A 714 -1.03 -21.17 32.72
C LEU A 714 -1.19 -19.81 32.03
N ALA A 715 -1.33 -18.73 32.79
CA ALA A 715 -1.42 -17.37 32.25
C ALA A 715 -0.16 -16.98 31.46
N SER A 716 1.03 -17.34 31.96
CA SER A 716 2.31 -17.10 31.27
C SER A 716 2.47 -17.94 30.02
N PHE A 717 2.00 -19.19 30.04
CA PHE A 717 1.97 -20.06 28.86
C PHE A 717 1.06 -19.50 27.78
N LEU A 718 -0.17 -19.10 28.14
CA LEU A 718 -1.10 -18.46 27.21
C LEU A 718 -0.53 -17.15 26.65
N ALA A 719 0.09 -16.32 27.49
CA ALA A 719 0.76 -15.10 27.06
C ALA A 719 1.92 -15.38 26.10
N PHE A 720 2.76 -16.39 26.40
CA PHE A 720 3.86 -16.83 25.55
C PHE A 720 3.36 -17.28 24.17
N MET A 721 2.32 -18.12 24.13
CA MET A 721 1.70 -18.58 22.89
C MET A 721 1.12 -17.42 22.07
N GLN A 722 0.43 -16.48 22.72
CA GLN A 722 -0.09 -15.29 22.04
C GLN A 722 1.01 -14.41 21.46
N LEU A 723 2.13 -14.23 22.19
CA LEU A 723 3.27 -13.46 21.70
C LEU A 723 3.95 -14.13 20.50
N GLU A 724 4.16 -15.45 20.53
CA GLU A 724 4.75 -16.19 19.41
C GLU A 724 3.87 -16.12 18.15
N GLU A 725 2.55 -16.30 18.31
CA GLU A 725 1.61 -16.21 17.20
C GLU A 725 1.57 -14.79 16.63
N ALA A 726 1.51 -13.76 17.49
CA ALA A 726 1.54 -12.38 17.03
C ALA A 726 2.83 -12.03 16.27
N LEU A 727 3.99 -12.49 16.74
CA LEU A 727 5.26 -12.29 16.04
C LEU A 727 5.28 -12.98 14.67
N ARG A 728 4.70 -14.18 14.57
CA ARG A 728 4.56 -14.89 13.28
C ARG A 728 3.67 -14.09 12.33
N GLN A 729 2.51 -13.64 12.78
CA GLN A 729 1.58 -12.86 11.96
C GLN A 729 2.17 -11.51 11.52
N PHE A 730 2.82 -10.76 12.43
CA PHE A 730 3.51 -9.53 12.05
C PHE A 730 4.64 -9.76 11.05
N SER A 731 5.35 -10.89 11.12
CA SER A 731 6.42 -11.22 10.17
C SER A 731 5.93 -11.43 8.74
N GLN A 732 4.69 -11.88 8.54
CA GLN A 732 4.11 -12.01 7.20
C GLN A 732 3.86 -10.65 6.54
N ILE A 733 3.78 -9.58 7.32
CA ILE A 733 3.46 -8.23 6.84
C ILE A 733 4.68 -7.31 6.81
N LEU A 734 5.42 -7.28 7.92
CA LEU A 734 6.45 -6.27 8.20
C LEU A 734 7.88 -6.74 7.94
N SER A 735 8.12 -8.05 7.87
CA SER A 735 9.45 -8.53 7.46
C SER A 735 9.69 -8.09 6.02
N LYS A 736 10.90 -7.60 5.74
CA LYS A 736 11.30 -7.35 4.35
C LYS A 736 11.12 -8.68 3.60
N PRO A 737 10.63 -8.67 2.35
CA PRO A 737 10.67 -9.86 1.53
C PRO A 737 12.14 -10.28 1.49
N LYS A 738 12.49 -11.31 2.27
CA LYS A 738 13.76 -11.99 2.09
C LYS A 738 13.77 -12.31 0.61
N GLN A 739 14.77 -11.84 -0.14
CA GLN A 739 15.08 -12.40 -1.44
C GLN A 739 14.86 -13.90 -1.31
N LEU A 740 13.85 -14.42 -2.00
CA LEU A 740 13.22 -15.73 -1.77
C LEU A 740 14.27 -16.84 -1.78
N LYS A 741 14.97 -17.04 -0.65
CA LYS A 741 15.72 -18.24 -0.32
C LYS A 741 14.82 -19.06 0.57
N SER A 742 13.94 -19.80 -0.11
CA SER A 742 13.57 -21.18 0.22
C SER A 742 13.41 -21.50 1.72
N ARG A 743 12.51 -20.79 2.41
CA ARG A 743 11.97 -21.26 3.70
C ARG A 743 10.50 -20.90 3.82
N PHE A 744 9.67 -21.70 3.16
CA PHE A 744 8.38 -22.10 3.69
C PHE A 744 8.46 -23.63 3.94
N PRO A 745 7.84 -24.12 5.02
CA PRO A 745 8.05 -25.49 5.53
C PRO A 745 7.70 -26.59 4.54
#